data_AF-A0A7R8W2K8-F1
#
_entry.id   AF-A0A7R8W2K8-F1
#
_cell.length_a   1.000
_cell.length_b   1.000
_cell.length_c   1.000
_cell.angle_alpha   90.00
_cell.angle_beta   90.00
_cell.angle_gamma   90.00
#
_symmetry.space_group_name_H-M   'P 1'
#
loop_
_entity.id
_entity.type
_entity.pdbx_description
1 polymer ?
#
loop_
_entity_poly.entity_id
_entity_poly.type
_entity_poly.pdbx_seq_one_letter_code
_entity_poly.pdbx_strand_id
1 'polypeptide(L)'
;MIKQRRLLLKSSVATGTIAVAASAGLLAPQAVLAEMSRDGFTAKTLDDAVKNATGGSPTESADIEIKAPDIAENGAVVPVTVSSSLPNVEAMYIFAANNPTPLTSAYELADGAEAYVSTRIKMGKTADVVAVVKSDGALFSAKKEVKVTIGGCGASREEWEAIEEFPPYELNIESGEELFNTPFANGKSYADCFENGGIGIRQNYPYFDTEKGQVVTLEIAINDCRVENGEKPLRGKKGDIADISAYMAYTSRGNILDIKIPDDPRALAAYERGKKIFYTKRGQLNMACADCHWNYTGYKVRTELLGPSLGQPTHFPVYRSKWGELGTLHRRYAGCNEQVRAKPFKAQACNWVDSAGRQSNELPQLTVIVNDDELPENQAIVLTESRSQQIDLSLSSDTDGEVIEYANYLVNQGRLEQCNGLIDIQNAANLLNEACEPGLSKDNCAVNVIANGSAGEQNSETRPGQFTIVPPALKSPIGLIYRWSAIDNDGGVSSRDITYCIKTTNDEPIGEDDHYQVEYDGTLTIPQIQYNADCSISSGGESVLGNDSDNAGADSECLAAELLTPPSNALNDFAGSFNAGGGFTYTHDGSSGSSHDSFTYRAFDGEFYSNPVTVHINVDQGSNVSPFAGDDEFTVVSNSTSNSLFVTANDWDPEGYPLSIESIVSQPDKGGSARINADGYIFYTPLTGFYGVEKFEYRVVDAAGLSDEATVSVYVSNSGYNPVAVDDTISAISGKWQYLRVLDNDFDPVNDSKLRITKISVPDQAGRLFIDIGGKLLIYRSARGFVGTETFQYTVRNSLGKLSVGNVTINVAP
;
A
#
# COMPACT_ATOMS: atom_id res chain seq x y z
N MET A 1 0.46 -34.74 -35.20
CA MET A 1 0.29 -33.58 -34.29
C MET A 1 1.39 -33.44 -33.22
N ILE A 2 1.38 -34.14 -32.07
CA ILE A 2 2.33 -33.82 -30.95
C ILE A 2 3.83 -33.89 -31.33
N LYS A 3 4.25 -34.91 -32.10
CA LYS A 3 5.65 -34.98 -32.62
C LYS A 3 5.98 -33.89 -33.66
N GLN A 4 5.00 -33.39 -34.42
CA GLN A 4 5.21 -32.30 -35.37
C GLN A 4 5.32 -30.94 -34.66
N ARG A 5 4.52 -30.69 -33.60
CA ARG A 5 4.71 -29.52 -32.72
C ARG A 5 6.14 -29.44 -32.15
N ARG A 6 6.70 -30.57 -31.71
CA ARG A 6 8.09 -30.63 -31.20
C ARG A 6 9.19 -30.53 -32.26
N LEU A 7 8.91 -30.80 -33.55
CA LEU A 7 9.87 -30.54 -34.62
C LEU A 7 9.86 -29.07 -35.04
N LEU A 8 8.67 -28.45 -35.17
CA LEU A 8 8.53 -27.04 -35.55
C LEU A 8 9.27 -26.12 -34.57
N LEU A 9 9.13 -26.37 -33.27
CA LEU A 9 9.81 -25.67 -32.18
C LEU A 9 11.33 -25.91 -32.10
N LYS A 10 11.89 -26.86 -32.86
CA LYS A 10 13.34 -27.09 -32.95
C LYS A 10 13.97 -26.51 -34.23
N SER A 11 13.18 -26.10 -35.20
CA SER A 11 13.65 -25.55 -36.49
C SER A 11 13.53 -24.03 -36.60
N SER A 12 12.87 -23.36 -35.65
CA SER A 12 12.52 -21.94 -35.72
C SER A 12 13.44 -21.06 -34.84
N VAL A 13 14.76 -21.13 -35.05
CA VAL A 13 15.77 -20.21 -34.47
C VAL A 13 16.19 -19.16 -35.53
N ALA A 14 15.24 -18.76 -36.38
CA ALA A 14 15.45 -17.75 -37.41
C ALA A 14 14.27 -16.77 -37.42
N THR A 15 14.62 -15.49 -37.25
CA THR A 15 13.74 -14.31 -37.30
C THR A 15 12.78 -14.34 -38.49
N GLY A 16 11.46 -14.33 -38.22
CA GLY A 16 10.43 -14.12 -39.24
C GLY A 16 9.08 -14.81 -38.99
N THR A 17 9.03 -15.97 -38.32
CA THR A 17 7.80 -16.80 -38.26
C THR A 17 6.82 -16.47 -37.13
N ILE A 18 7.17 -15.58 -36.18
CA ILE A 18 6.32 -15.29 -35.01
C ILE A 18 5.05 -14.51 -35.42
N ALA A 19 5.17 -13.51 -36.28
CA ALA A 19 4.04 -12.72 -36.77
C ALA A 19 2.98 -13.59 -37.49
N VAL A 20 3.43 -14.57 -38.29
CA VAL A 20 2.54 -15.46 -39.06
C VAL A 20 1.72 -16.38 -38.13
N ALA A 21 2.27 -16.78 -36.98
CA ALA A 21 1.57 -17.60 -36.00
C ALA A 21 0.47 -16.84 -35.23
N ALA A 22 0.68 -15.53 -35.00
CA ALA A 22 -0.33 -14.66 -34.38
C ALA A 22 -1.52 -14.41 -35.32
N SER A 23 -1.25 -14.08 -36.60
CA SER A 23 -2.30 -13.92 -37.63
C SER A 23 -3.11 -15.20 -37.93
N ALA A 24 -2.63 -16.36 -37.48
CA ALA A 24 -3.31 -17.65 -37.61
C ALA A 24 -4.01 -18.12 -36.33
N GLY A 25 -4.11 -17.26 -35.29
CA GLY A 25 -4.81 -17.57 -34.03
C GLY A 25 -4.16 -18.68 -33.18
N LEU A 26 -2.88 -18.98 -33.41
CA LEU A 26 -2.18 -20.11 -32.76
C LEU A 26 -1.44 -19.73 -31.47
N LEU A 27 -1.35 -18.43 -31.16
CA LEU A 27 -0.76 -17.85 -29.95
C LEU A 27 -1.60 -16.64 -29.52
N ALA A 28 -1.78 -16.43 -28.21
CA ALA A 28 -2.47 -15.26 -27.68
C ALA A 28 -1.58 -14.00 -27.82
N PRO A 29 -2.12 -12.82 -28.19
CA PRO A 29 -1.33 -11.59 -28.37
C PRO A 29 -0.49 -11.22 -27.15
N GLN A 30 -1.04 -11.40 -25.95
CA GLN A 30 -0.36 -11.15 -24.67
C GLN A 30 0.93 -11.99 -24.50
N ALA A 31 0.96 -13.22 -25.03
CA ALA A 31 2.15 -14.06 -24.98
C ALA A 31 3.26 -13.59 -25.93
N VAL A 32 2.89 -12.97 -27.06
CA VAL A 32 3.85 -12.41 -28.04
C VAL A 32 4.49 -11.14 -27.49
N LEU A 33 3.70 -10.22 -26.92
CA LEU A 33 4.21 -9.00 -26.28
C LEU A 33 5.05 -9.30 -25.04
N ALA A 34 4.64 -10.29 -24.22
CA ALA A 34 5.42 -10.73 -23.06
C ALA A 34 6.76 -11.37 -23.45
N GLU A 35 6.86 -12.04 -24.61
CA GLU A 35 8.10 -12.66 -25.07
C GLU A 35 9.04 -11.64 -25.75
N MET A 36 8.52 -10.63 -26.46
CA MET A 36 9.33 -9.58 -27.10
C MET A 36 10.15 -8.72 -26.13
N SER A 37 9.71 -8.55 -24.88
CA SER A 37 10.42 -7.73 -23.89
C SER A 37 11.24 -8.54 -22.87
N ARG A 38 10.97 -9.84 -22.70
CA ARG A 38 11.58 -10.67 -21.63
C ARG A 38 13.11 -10.71 -21.70
N ASP A 39 13.65 -10.84 -22.91
CA ASP A 39 15.08 -11.00 -23.12
C ASP A 39 15.85 -9.65 -23.00
N GLY A 40 15.13 -8.52 -23.06
CA GLY A 40 15.64 -7.19 -22.69
C GLY A 40 15.63 -6.95 -21.17
N PHE A 41 14.53 -7.28 -20.48
CA PHE A 41 14.43 -7.14 -19.02
C PHE A 41 15.28 -8.16 -18.23
N THR A 42 15.71 -9.26 -18.84
CA THR A 42 16.60 -10.25 -18.20
C THR A 42 18.09 -10.05 -18.50
N ALA A 43 18.43 -9.17 -19.45
CA ALA A 43 19.81 -8.84 -19.81
C ALA A 43 20.61 -8.26 -18.61
N LYS A 44 21.93 -8.48 -18.63
CA LYS A 44 22.86 -8.11 -17.55
C LYS A 44 23.84 -6.98 -17.91
N THR A 45 23.86 -6.57 -19.17
CA THR A 45 24.69 -5.46 -19.66
C THR A 45 23.79 -4.47 -20.40
N LEU A 46 24.19 -3.19 -20.46
CA LEU A 46 23.44 -2.17 -21.18
C LEU A 46 23.35 -2.50 -22.67
N ASP A 47 24.46 -2.93 -23.29
CA ASP A 47 24.51 -3.22 -24.73
C ASP A 47 23.59 -4.40 -25.11
N ASP A 48 23.56 -5.46 -24.30
CA ASP A 48 22.63 -6.58 -24.50
C ASP A 48 21.18 -6.14 -24.27
N ALA A 49 20.92 -5.31 -23.25
CA ALA A 49 19.57 -4.82 -22.95
C ALA A 49 19.03 -3.93 -24.09
N VAL A 50 19.83 -2.98 -24.59
CA VAL A 50 19.48 -2.11 -25.72
C VAL A 50 19.26 -2.94 -26.97
N LYS A 51 20.18 -3.84 -27.30
CA LYS A 51 20.07 -4.69 -28.50
C LYS A 51 18.86 -5.63 -28.45
N ASN A 52 18.56 -6.23 -27.30
CA ASN A 52 17.43 -7.13 -27.14
C ASN A 52 16.08 -6.39 -27.11
N ALA A 53 16.02 -5.18 -26.54
CA ALA A 53 14.80 -4.38 -26.45
C ALA A 53 14.45 -3.62 -27.74
N THR A 54 15.47 -3.18 -28.50
CA THR A 54 15.29 -2.29 -29.67
C THR A 54 15.63 -2.95 -31.00
N GLY A 55 16.26 -4.13 -30.99
CA GLY A 55 16.69 -4.86 -32.19
C GLY A 55 17.93 -4.31 -32.90
N GLY A 56 18.53 -3.21 -32.40
CA GLY A 56 19.65 -2.53 -33.04
C GLY A 56 20.56 -1.76 -32.08
N SER A 57 21.33 -0.83 -32.62
CA SER A 57 22.18 0.09 -31.85
C SER A 57 21.80 1.54 -32.22
N PRO A 58 21.47 2.39 -31.23
CA PRO A 58 21.06 3.76 -31.48
C PRO A 58 22.24 4.69 -31.81
N THR A 59 21.93 5.82 -32.44
CA THR A 59 22.87 6.94 -32.65
C THR A 59 22.55 8.09 -31.69
N GLU A 60 23.56 8.71 -31.09
CA GLU A 60 23.35 9.81 -30.13
C GLU A 60 22.71 11.03 -30.83
N SER A 61 21.68 11.63 -30.22
CA SER A 61 20.96 12.80 -30.73
C SER A 61 20.74 13.86 -29.66
N ALA A 62 20.82 15.13 -30.06
CA ALA A 62 20.50 16.29 -29.22
C ALA A 62 18.99 16.60 -29.16
N ASP A 63 18.19 15.96 -30.00
CA ASP A 63 16.73 16.14 -30.07
C ASP A 63 15.97 15.36 -28.98
N ILE A 64 16.70 14.73 -28.05
CA ILE A 64 16.16 13.97 -26.91
C ILE A 64 16.69 14.60 -25.62
N GLU A 65 15.78 15.13 -24.80
CA GLU A 65 16.09 15.70 -23.48
C GLU A 65 15.79 14.68 -22.36
N ILE A 66 16.70 14.56 -21.38
CA ILE A 66 16.51 13.74 -20.18
C ILE A 66 16.60 14.64 -18.94
N LYS A 67 15.46 14.82 -18.26
CA LYS A 67 15.38 15.50 -16.95
C LYS A 67 15.40 14.44 -15.86
N ALA A 68 16.47 14.47 -15.08
CA ALA A 68 16.68 13.66 -13.88
C ALA A 68 17.48 14.51 -12.87
N PRO A 69 17.39 14.27 -11.55
CA PRO A 69 18.21 14.97 -10.56
C PRO A 69 19.69 14.60 -10.70
N ASP A 70 20.59 15.51 -10.36
CA ASP A 70 22.05 15.26 -10.43
C ASP A 70 22.53 14.30 -9.32
N ILE A 71 21.79 14.24 -8.22
CA ILE A 71 22.03 13.37 -7.06
C ILE A 71 20.73 12.63 -6.70
N ALA A 72 20.83 11.34 -6.42
CA ALA A 72 19.75 10.51 -5.90
C ALA A 72 20.24 9.67 -4.71
N GLU A 73 19.35 9.34 -3.78
CA GLU A 73 19.66 8.37 -2.71
C GLU A 73 19.65 6.94 -3.29
N ASN A 74 20.49 6.04 -2.77
CA ASN A 74 20.55 4.67 -3.28
C ASN A 74 19.24 3.92 -3.02
N GLY A 75 18.81 3.11 -3.98
CA GLY A 75 17.53 2.43 -3.93
C GLY A 75 16.30 3.35 -4.00
N ALA A 76 16.49 4.67 -4.02
CA ALA A 76 15.43 5.62 -4.26
C ALA A 76 14.88 5.48 -5.69
N VAL A 77 13.65 5.95 -5.84
CA VAL A 77 12.94 5.97 -7.11
C VAL A 77 13.20 7.33 -7.76
N VAL A 78 14.12 7.35 -8.71
CA VAL A 78 14.57 8.55 -9.41
C VAL A 78 13.48 8.98 -10.39
N PRO A 79 12.94 10.22 -10.27
CA PRO A 79 12.08 10.77 -11.30
C PRO A 79 12.91 11.01 -12.56
N VAL A 80 12.48 10.44 -13.67
CA VAL A 80 13.11 10.59 -14.99
C VAL A 80 12.03 10.95 -15.99
N THR A 81 12.19 12.12 -16.59
CA THR A 81 11.38 12.57 -17.72
C THR A 81 12.24 12.55 -18.96
N VAL A 82 11.73 11.94 -20.02
CA VAL A 82 12.34 11.93 -21.36
C VAL A 82 11.36 12.60 -22.32
N SER A 83 11.85 13.57 -23.08
CA SER A 83 11.08 14.23 -24.14
C SER A 83 11.88 14.27 -25.44
N SER A 84 11.21 14.18 -26.58
CA SER A 84 11.86 14.14 -27.90
C SER A 84 11.18 15.08 -28.88
N SER A 85 11.96 15.87 -29.64
CA SER A 85 11.47 16.69 -30.76
C SER A 85 11.57 15.99 -32.13
N LEU A 86 11.97 14.71 -32.16
CA LEU A 86 11.95 13.89 -33.37
C LEU A 86 10.50 13.65 -33.87
N PRO A 87 10.26 13.63 -35.19
CA PRO A 87 8.95 13.29 -35.75
C PRO A 87 8.62 11.80 -35.55
N ASN A 88 7.32 11.45 -35.59
CA ASN A 88 6.82 10.07 -35.67
C ASN A 88 7.51 9.11 -34.69
N VAL A 89 7.51 9.44 -33.40
CA VAL A 89 8.11 8.57 -32.38
C VAL A 89 7.20 7.37 -32.13
N GLU A 90 7.70 6.18 -32.45
CA GLU A 90 7.00 4.89 -32.32
C GLU A 90 7.18 4.27 -30.93
N ALA A 91 8.34 4.49 -30.30
CA ALA A 91 8.67 3.88 -29.01
C ALA A 91 9.75 4.64 -28.24
N MET A 92 9.72 4.55 -26.92
CA MET A 92 10.70 5.12 -26.01
C MET A 92 11.11 4.09 -24.95
N TYR A 93 12.41 3.90 -24.76
CA TYR A 93 13.01 2.94 -23.84
C TYR A 93 13.92 3.67 -22.86
N ILE A 94 13.86 3.33 -21.57
CA ILE A 94 14.69 3.93 -20.54
C ILE A 94 15.52 2.84 -19.88
N PHE A 95 16.82 3.12 -19.73
CA PHE A 95 17.81 2.23 -19.14
C PHE A 95 18.58 2.93 -18.03
N ALA A 96 19.03 2.16 -17.04
CA ALA A 96 20.01 2.59 -16.04
C ALA A 96 21.24 1.67 -16.14
N ALA A 97 22.35 2.21 -16.66
CA ALA A 97 23.47 1.43 -17.21
C ALA A 97 24.06 0.37 -16.24
N ASN A 98 24.12 0.67 -14.94
CA ASN A 98 24.75 -0.18 -13.92
C ASN A 98 23.74 -0.96 -13.05
N ASN A 99 22.47 -1.02 -13.42
CA ASN A 99 21.47 -1.82 -12.70
C ASN A 99 21.63 -3.33 -12.99
N PRO A 100 21.23 -4.24 -12.06
CA PRO A 100 21.23 -5.69 -12.28
C PRO A 100 20.34 -6.18 -13.44
N THR A 101 19.45 -5.31 -13.91
CA THR A 101 18.59 -5.40 -15.10
C THR A 101 18.55 -3.98 -15.70
N PRO A 102 19.34 -3.69 -16.76
CA PRO A 102 19.54 -2.31 -17.21
C PRO A 102 18.29 -1.66 -17.82
N LEU A 103 17.46 -2.40 -18.55
CA LEU A 103 16.16 -1.89 -19.04
C LEU A 103 15.22 -1.67 -17.86
N THR A 104 14.79 -0.43 -17.63
CA THR A 104 13.89 -0.07 -16.52
C THR A 104 12.44 0.06 -16.99
N SER A 105 12.22 0.54 -18.20
CA SER A 105 10.89 0.69 -18.79
C SER A 105 10.96 0.81 -20.31
N ALA A 106 9.86 0.42 -20.96
CA ALA A 106 9.66 0.51 -22.40
C ALA A 106 8.22 0.97 -22.65
N TYR A 107 8.05 1.86 -23.62
CA TYR A 107 6.79 2.49 -23.98
C TYR A 107 6.64 2.41 -25.50
N GLU A 108 5.55 1.85 -25.99
CA GLU A 108 5.13 1.96 -27.39
C GLU A 108 4.15 3.14 -27.45
N LEU A 109 4.35 4.04 -28.42
CA LEU A 109 3.51 5.23 -28.61
C LEU A 109 2.62 5.03 -29.83
N ALA A 110 1.37 5.48 -29.72
CA ALA A 110 0.44 5.48 -30.85
C ALA A 110 0.75 6.64 -31.82
N ASP A 111 0.36 6.48 -33.10
CA ASP A 111 0.56 7.52 -34.12
C ASP A 111 -0.01 8.88 -33.67
N GLY A 112 0.85 9.90 -33.64
CA GLY A 112 0.48 11.26 -33.23
C GLY A 112 0.52 11.55 -31.73
N ALA A 113 0.88 10.57 -30.88
CA ALA A 113 1.12 10.82 -29.46
C ALA A 113 2.32 11.77 -29.24
N GLU A 114 2.24 12.61 -28.21
CA GLU A 114 3.38 13.44 -27.79
C GLU A 114 4.53 12.55 -27.32
N ALA A 115 5.74 12.81 -27.83
CA ALA A 115 6.94 12.06 -27.49
C ALA A 115 7.51 12.46 -26.11
N TYR A 116 6.67 12.31 -25.08
CA TYR A 116 6.94 12.69 -23.70
C TYR A 116 6.61 11.51 -22.77
N VAL A 117 7.59 11.11 -21.96
CA VAL A 117 7.45 10.05 -20.96
C VAL A 117 8.02 10.56 -19.64
N SER A 118 7.15 10.73 -18.64
CA SER A 118 7.57 10.99 -17.26
C SER A 118 7.35 9.75 -16.41
N THR A 119 8.41 9.25 -15.79
CA THR A 119 8.37 7.99 -15.03
C THR A 119 9.35 8.02 -13.86
N ARG A 120 9.42 6.90 -13.14
CA ARG A 120 10.07 6.78 -11.84
C ARG A 120 10.87 5.48 -11.81
N ILE A 121 12.18 5.57 -12.05
CA ILE A 121 13.07 4.41 -12.20
C ILE A 121 13.91 4.18 -10.94
N LYS A 122 14.11 2.92 -10.53
CA LYS A 122 14.98 2.61 -9.39
C LYS A 122 16.44 2.57 -9.84
N MET A 123 17.34 3.27 -9.16
CA MET A 123 18.78 3.20 -9.41
C MET A 123 19.51 2.67 -8.16
N GLY A 124 20.28 1.58 -8.34
CA GLY A 124 21.00 0.93 -7.23
C GLY A 124 22.45 1.38 -7.05
N LYS A 125 23.00 2.12 -8.02
CA LYS A 125 24.39 2.63 -8.09
C LYS A 125 24.45 3.84 -9.01
N THR A 126 25.48 4.67 -8.90
CA THR A 126 25.76 5.77 -9.84
C THR A 126 25.87 5.20 -11.25
N ALA A 127 25.11 5.78 -12.18
CA ALA A 127 24.99 5.30 -13.55
C ALA A 127 24.53 6.41 -14.50
N ASP A 128 24.82 6.21 -15.77
CA ASP A 128 24.10 6.88 -16.86
C ASP A 128 22.66 6.34 -16.91
N VAL A 129 21.70 7.25 -16.82
CA VAL A 129 20.33 7.05 -17.33
C VAL A 129 20.39 7.28 -18.83
N VAL A 130 19.99 6.28 -19.61
CA VAL A 130 20.04 6.31 -21.08
C VAL A 130 18.61 6.20 -21.60
N ALA A 131 18.21 7.13 -22.45
CA ALA A 131 16.98 7.01 -23.22
C ALA A 131 17.31 6.56 -24.64
N VAL A 132 16.50 5.66 -25.20
CA VAL A 132 16.53 5.27 -26.60
C VAL A 132 15.14 5.53 -27.19
N VAL A 133 15.08 6.26 -28.29
CA VAL A 133 13.85 6.69 -28.96
C VAL A 133 13.85 6.11 -30.37
N LYS A 134 12.75 5.48 -30.75
CA LYS A 134 12.53 4.95 -32.10
C LYS A 134 11.63 5.92 -32.87
N SER A 135 12.10 6.39 -34.02
CA SER A 135 11.44 7.41 -34.85
C SER A 135 11.68 7.09 -36.33
N ASP A 136 10.61 7.04 -37.13
CA ASP A 136 10.63 6.63 -38.55
C ASP A 136 11.48 5.36 -38.83
N GLY A 137 11.36 4.35 -37.96
CA GLY A 137 12.13 3.10 -38.01
C GLY A 137 13.61 3.18 -37.60
N ALA A 138 14.15 4.37 -37.35
CA ALA A 138 15.51 4.61 -36.88
C ALA A 138 15.58 4.67 -35.34
N LEU A 139 16.78 4.46 -34.78
CA LEU A 139 17.04 4.45 -33.34
C LEU A 139 18.00 5.57 -32.93
N PHE A 140 17.57 6.39 -31.99
CA PHE A 140 18.31 7.54 -31.46
C PHE A 140 18.47 7.42 -29.94
N SER A 141 19.49 8.05 -29.35
CA SER A 141 19.69 8.01 -27.89
C SER A 141 20.24 9.30 -27.30
N ALA A 142 20.01 9.46 -25.99
CA ALA A 142 20.66 10.46 -25.16
C ALA A 142 20.96 9.85 -23.78
N LYS A 143 21.80 10.52 -22.98
CA LYS A 143 22.14 10.05 -21.63
C LYS A 143 22.43 11.16 -20.63
N LYS A 144 22.14 10.90 -19.35
CA LYS A 144 22.48 11.77 -18.21
C LYS A 144 23.03 10.94 -17.05
N GLU A 145 24.19 11.32 -16.50
CA GLU A 145 24.72 10.74 -15.26
C GLU A 145 23.84 11.15 -14.07
N VAL A 146 23.44 10.19 -13.24
CA VAL A 146 22.79 10.44 -11.93
C VAL A 146 23.69 9.86 -10.84
N LYS A 147 24.13 10.71 -9.91
CA LYS A 147 25.03 10.30 -8.82
C LYS A 147 24.22 9.75 -7.66
N VAL A 148 24.34 8.44 -7.46
CA VAL A 148 23.66 7.75 -6.38
C VAL A 148 24.52 7.78 -5.12
N THR A 149 24.08 8.49 -4.09
CA THR A 149 24.75 8.54 -2.78
C THR A 149 24.60 7.22 -2.03
N ILE A 150 25.61 6.83 -1.25
CA ILE A 150 25.66 5.51 -0.62
C ILE A 150 24.63 5.43 0.52
N GLY A 151 23.59 4.62 0.32
CA GLY A 151 22.66 4.13 1.34
C GLY A 151 21.39 3.59 0.69
N GLY A 152 21.30 2.26 0.43
CA GLY A 152 20.11 1.75 -0.28
C GLY A 152 20.18 0.51 -1.17
N CYS A 153 21.24 -0.30 -1.13
CA CYS A 153 21.16 -1.66 -1.66
C CYS A 153 21.75 -2.74 -0.73
N GLY A 154 22.26 -2.36 0.44
CA GLY A 154 22.30 -3.19 1.65
C GLY A 154 21.29 -2.72 2.73
N ALA A 155 20.37 -1.82 2.39
CA ALA A 155 19.61 -0.96 3.29
C ALA A 155 19.09 -1.60 4.59
N SER A 156 18.33 -2.71 4.57
CA SER A 156 17.80 -3.26 5.83
C SER A 156 18.87 -3.81 6.79
N ARG A 157 20.09 -4.08 6.27
CA ARG A 157 21.24 -4.48 7.07
C ARG A 157 22.12 -3.27 7.40
N GLU A 158 22.30 -2.33 6.47
CA GLU A 158 23.05 -1.08 6.67
C GLU A 158 22.33 -0.11 7.63
N GLU A 159 21.00 0.03 7.54
CA GLU A 159 20.13 0.73 8.48
C GLU A 159 20.14 0.04 9.84
N TRP A 160 20.11 -1.30 9.88
CA TRP A 160 20.26 -2.04 11.14
C TRP A 160 21.67 -1.80 11.72
N GLU A 161 22.75 -1.86 10.93
CA GLU A 161 24.12 -1.60 11.40
C GLU A 161 24.30 -0.15 11.86
N ALA A 162 23.64 0.83 11.24
CA ALA A 162 23.61 2.22 11.70
C ALA A 162 22.75 2.43 12.96
N ILE A 163 21.64 1.69 13.10
CA ILE A 163 20.86 1.64 14.34
C ILE A 163 21.66 0.95 15.45
N GLU A 164 22.47 -0.06 15.15
CA GLU A 164 23.34 -0.74 16.12
C GLU A 164 24.62 0.07 16.45
N GLU A 165 24.93 1.14 15.71
CA GLU A 165 25.95 2.13 16.11
C GLU A 165 25.49 2.92 17.35
N PHE A 166 24.17 3.14 17.49
CA PHE A 166 23.54 3.76 18.67
C PHE A 166 22.21 3.05 18.99
N PRO A 167 22.22 1.83 19.58
CA PRO A 167 21.03 1.00 19.69
C PRO A 167 19.94 1.68 20.55
N PRO A 168 18.76 2.02 20.01
CA PRO A 168 17.71 2.73 20.74
C PRO A 168 17.06 1.90 21.85
N TYR A 169 17.46 0.63 21.96
CA TYR A 169 17.04 -0.33 22.97
C TYR A 169 18.13 -0.62 24.01
N GLU A 170 19.32 -0.03 23.91
CA GLU A 170 20.44 -0.27 24.84
C GLU A 170 20.04 0.02 26.29
N LEU A 171 19.35 1.14 26.53
CA LEU A 171 18.77 1.48 27.84
C LEU A 171 17.81 0.41 28.39
N ASN A 172 17.08 -0.31 27.53
CA ASN A 172 16.23 -1.42 27.96
C ASN A 172 17.03 -2.70 28.25
N ILE A 173 18.22 -2.88 27.66
CA ILE A 173 19.13 -3.97 28.01
C ILE A 173 19.80 -3.69 29.36
N GLU A 174 20.24 -2.45 29.61
CA GLU A 174 20.78 -2.02 30.91
C GLU A 174 19.73 -2.16 32.03
N SER A 175 18.51 -1.67 31.79
CA SER A 175 17.33 -1.88 32.65
C SER A 175 17.07 -3.38 32.91
N GLY A 176 17.12 -4.19 31.85
CA GLY A 176 16.97 -5.65 31.93
C GLY A 176 18.07 -6.33 32.75
N GLU A 177 19.32 -5.87 32.64
CA GLU A 177 20.46 -6.36 33.41
C GLU A 177 20.36 -5.98 34.89
N GLU A 178 19.98 -4.74 35.20
CA GLU A 178 19.76 -4.29 36.59
C GLU A 178 18.64 -5.11 37.25
N LEU A 179 17.51 -5.28 36.56
CA LEU A 179 16.39 -6.10 37.01
C LEU A 179 16.74 -7.59 37.14
N PHE A 180 17.62 -8.11 36.27
CA PHE A 180 18.08 -9.51 36.32
C PHE A 180 18.99 -9.76 37.53
N ASN A 181 19.91 -8.83 37.80
CA ASN A 181 20.89 -8.94 38.88
C ASN A 181 20.35 -8.51 40.25
N THR A 182 19.22 -7.79 40.30
CA THR A 182 18.57 -7.40 41.56
C THR A 182 18.04 -8.64 42.31
N PRO A 183 18.47 -8.90 43.56
CA PRO A 183 17.95 -10.00 44.34
C PRO A 183 16.46 -9.81 44.67
N PHE A 184 15.70 -10.91 44.60
CA PHE A 184 14.34 -11.02 45.12
C PHE A 184 14.32 -10.81 46.64
N ALA A 185 13.12 -10.58 47.20
CA ALA A 185 12.94 -10.37 48.64
C ALA A 185 13.48 -11.52 49.54
N ASN A 186 13.69 -12.73 48.99
CA ASN A 186 14.25 -13.88 49.68
C ASN A 186 15.79 -14.01 49.58
N GLY A 187 16.47 -13.07 48.90
CA GLY A 187 17.92 -13.05 48.71
C GLY A 187 18.47 -13.89 47.55
N LYS A 188 17.61 -14.62 46.81
CA LYS A 188 17.95 -15.25 45.53
C LYS A 188 17.81 -14.27 44.38
N SER A 189 18.28 -14.65 43.20
CA SER A 189 18.26 -13.88 41.96
C SER A 189 17.66 -14.71 40.81
N TYR A 190 17.50 -14.11 39.63
CA TYR A 190 17.15 -14.87 38.43
C TYR A 190 18.22 -15.92 38.05
N ALA A 191 19.49 -15.67 38.33
CA ALA A 191 20.58 -16.61 38.06
C ALA A 191 20.43 -17.94 38.86
N ASP A 192 19.70 -17.94 39.98
CA ASP A 192 19.42 -19.15 40.78
C ASP A 192 18.30 -20.02 40.18
N CYS A 193 17.57 -19.53 39.17
CA CYS A 193 16.42 -20.23 38.55
C CYS A 193 16.75 -20.91 37.22
N PHE A 194 17.84 -20.51 36.56
CA PHE A 194 18.10 -20.83 35.15
C PHE A 194 19.41 -21.58 34.93
N GLU A 195 19.43 -22.47 33.93
CA GLU A 195 20.68 -23.04 33.41
C GLU A 195 21.65 -21.94 32.99
N ASN A 196 22.96 -22.19 33.16
CA ASN A 196 24.02 -21.21 32.93
C ASN A 196 23.81 -19.85 33.63
N GLY A 197 23.03 -19.81 34.72
CA GLY A 197 22.69 -18.57 35.40
C GLY A 197 21.85 -17.61 34.56
N GLY A 198 21.10 -18.10 33.56
CA GLY A 198 20.26 -17.29 32.68
C GLY A 198 20.99 -16.66 31.49
N ILE A 199 22.30 -16.87 31.37
CA ILE A 199 23.16 -16.27 30.34
C ILE A 199 23.25 -17.21 29.14
N GLY A 200 22.97 -16.68 27.94
CA GLY A 200 23.16 -17.45 26.70
C GLY A 200 22.20 -18.64 26.53
N ILE A 201 20.96 -18.53 27.04
CA ILE A 201 19.96 -19.61 26.98
C ILE A 201 18.74 -19.32 26.10
N ARG A 202 18.57 -18.10 25.56
CA ARG A 202 17.35 -17.68 24.83
C ARG A 202 17.04 -18.58 23.63
N GLN A 203 18.08 -19.11 23.00
CA GLN A 203 17.98 -20.00 21.83
C GLN A 203 17.32 -21.36 22.14
N ASN A 204 17.27 -21.76 23.41
CA ASN A 204 16.62 -22.99 23.88
C ASN A 204 15.11 -22.79 24.12
N TYR A 205 14.57 -21.58 23.92
CA TYR A 205 13.16 -21.24 24.17
C TYR A 205 12.45 -20.80 22.89
N PRO A 206 11.19 -21.23 22.69
CA PRO A 206 10.36 -22.03 23.59
C PRO A 206 10.71 -23.53 23.57
N TYR A 207 10.45 -24.25 24.65
CA TYR A 207 10.56 -25.72 24.67
C TYR A 207 9.26 -26.37 25.15
N PHE A 208 9.07 -27.67 24.90
CA PHE A 208 7.96 -28.43 25.47
C PHE A 208 8.40 -29.10 26.77
N ASP A 209 7.81 -28.68 27.89
CA ASP A 209 8.01 -29.29 29.20
C ASP A 209 7.12 -30.54 29.29
N THR A 210 7.75 -31.72 29.34
CA THR A 210 7.05 -33.01 29.36
C THR A 210 6.39 -33.32 30.71
N GLU A 211 6.87 -32.73 31.81
CA GLU A 211 6.28 -32.88 33.13
C GLU A 211 5.04 -31.99 33.28
N LYS A 212 5.18 -30.68 32.99
CA LYS A 212 4.07 -29.72 32.97
C LYS A 212 3.11 -29.97 31.80
N GLY A 213 3.54 -30.69 30.75
CA GLY A 213 2.74 -31.04 29.57
C GLY A 213 2.40 -29.85 28.66
N GLN A 214 3.23 -28.80 28.68
CA GLN A 214 2.95 -27.52 28.01
C GLN A 214 4.21 -26.92 27.36
N VAL A 215 4.00 -26.03 26.39
CA VAL A 215 5.07 -25.19 25.83
C VAL A 215 5.41 -24.07 26.81
N VAL A 216 6.69 -23.98 27.18
CA VAL A 216 7.25 -22.97 28.09
C VAL A 216 8.02 -21.93 27.27
N THR A 217 7.62 -20.67 27.40
CA THR A 217 8.37 -19.51 26.86
C THR A 217 9.39 -19.01 27.87
N LEU A 218 10.35 -18.21 27.41
CA LEU A 218 11.25 -17.52 28.33
C LEU A 218 10.48 -16.59 29.29
N GLU A 219 9.45 -15.88 28.81
CA GLU A 219 8.62 -15.03 29.68
C GLU A 219 7.78 -15.83 30.70
N ILE A 220 7.36 -17.06 30.37
CA ILE A 220 6.73 -17.96 31.35
C ILE A 220 7.78 -18.38 32.38
N ALA A 221 8.96 -18.82 31.96
CA ALA A 221 10.01 -19.26 32.88
C ALA A 221 10.52 -18.12 33.81
N ILE A 222 10.60 -16.88 33.31
CA ILE A 222 10.85 -15.67 34.11
C ILE A 222 9.76 -15.48 35.17
N ASN A 223 8.49 -15.68 34.83
CA ASN A 223 7.38 -15.54 35.77
C ASN A 223 7.27 -16.71 36.75
N ASP A 224 7.53 -17.95 36.33
CA ASP A 224 7.61 -19.13 37.19
C ASP A 224 8.70 -18.90 38.26
N CYS A 225 9.92 -18.51 37.84
CA CYS A 225 11.01 -18.14 38.75
C CYS A 225 10.60 -17.04 39.75
N ARG A 226 9.91 -15.98 39.31
CA ARG A 226 9.39 -14.94 40.23
C ARG A 226 8.44 -15.55 41.26
N VAL A 227 7.43 -16.28 40.82
CA VAL A 227 6.38 -16.84 41.69
C VAL A 227 6.96 -17.85 42.69
N GLU A 228 7.90 -18.69 42.27
CA GLU A 228 8.62 -19.64 43.15
C GLU A 228 9.47 -18.94 44.22
N ASN A 229 9.94 -17.72 43.94
CA ASN A 229 10.68 -16.89 44.89
C ASN A 229 9.80 -15.90 45.69
N GLY A 230 8.48 -16.00 45.57
CA GLY A 230 7.51 -15.16 46.30
C GLY A 230 7.21 -13.80 45.68
N GLU A 231 7.74 -13.53 44.49
CA GLU A 231 7.51 -12.31 43.73
C GLU A 231 6.21 -12.38 42.90
N LYS A 232 5.63 -11.22 42.59
CA LYS A 232 4.46 -11.15 41.69
C LYS A 232 4.86 -11.38 40.23
N PRO A 233 4.02 -12.06 39.42
CA PRO A 233 4.27 -12.25 38.00
C PRO A 233 4.08 -10.94 37.22
N LEU A 234 4.94 -10.74 36.21
CA LEU A 234 4.96 -9.58 35.32
C LEU A 234 4.04 -9.78 34.10
N ARG A 235 3.60 -8.66 33.49
CA ARG A 235 2.65 -8.67 32.36
C ARG A 235 3.36 -9.01 31.04
N GLY A 236 3.17 -10.22 30.51
CA GLY A 236 3.87 -10.81 29.35
C GLY A 236 3.85 -10.13 27.96
N LYS A 237 3.60 -8.81 27.84
CA LYS A 237 3.64 -8.05 26.58
C LYS A 237 4.76 -7.00 26.49
N LYS A 238 5.08 -6.27 27.58
CA LYS A 238 5.97 -5.09 27.58
C LYS A 238 6.40 -4.69 29.01
N GLY A 239 7.31 -3.72 29.12
CA GLY A 239 7.92 -3.30 30.40
C GLY A 239 8.93 -4.33 30.90
N ASP A 240 9.13 -4.40 32.21
CA ASP A 240 10.16 -5.19 32.93
C ASP A 240 10.38 -6.61 32.35
N ILE A 241 9.31 -7.33 31.98
CA ILE A 241 9.44 -8.69 31.43
C ILE A 241 10.05 -8.73 30.02
N ALA A 242 9.85 -7.68 29.22
CA ALA A 242 10.46 -7.53 27.91
C ALA A 242 11.93 -7.09 28.04
N ASP A 243 12.25 -6.22 29.01
CA ASP A 243 13.61 -5.78 29.31
C ASP A 243 14.48 -6.95 29.81
N ILE A 244 14.00 -7.70 30.81
CA ILE A 244 14.67 -8.92 31.32
C ILE A 244 14.82 -9.98 30.21
N SER A 245 13.74 -10.26 29.46
CA SER A 245 13.78 -11.21 28.33
C SER A 245 14.75 -10.75 27.23
N ALA A 246 14.93 -9.44 27.03
CA ALA A 246 15.86 -8.90 26.05
C ALA A 246 17.32 -8.91 26.52
N TYR A 247 17.61 -8.70 27.80
CA TYR A 247 18.96 -8.95 28.34
C TYR A 247 19.37 -10.41 28.16
N MET A 248 18.48 -11.35 28.52
CA MET A 248 18.71 -12.78 28.32
C MET A 248 18.82 -13.16 26.82
N ALA A 249 18.12 -12.45 25.94
CA ALA A 249 18.28 -12.60 24.49
C ALA A 249 19.59 -12.00 23.96
N TYR A 250 20.03 -10.86 24.49
CA TYR A 250 21.27 -10.18 24.12
C TYR A 250 22.49 -11.05 24.43
N THR A 251 22.53 -11.67 25.61
CA THR A 251 23.59 -12.62 26.00
C THR A 251 23.61 -13.91 25.16
N SER A 252 22.57 -14.14 24.33
CA SER A 252 22.43 -15.29 23.45
C SER A 252 22.68 -14.96 21.97
N ARG A 253 23.08 -13.72 21.64
CA ARG A 253 23.37 -13.30 20.26
C ARG A 253 24.48 -14.15 19.64
N GLY A 254 24.25 -14.60 18.40
CA GLY A 254 25.17 -15.47 17.65
C GLY A 254 24.94 -16.98 17.86
N ASN A 255 24.17 -17.39 18.86
CA ASN A 255 23.75 -18.78 19.01
C ASN A 255 22.64 -19.12 18.00
N ILE A 256 22.64 -20.36 17.50
CA ILE A 256 21.58 -20.88 16.61
C ILE A 256 20.34 -21.21 17.44
N LEU A 257 19.18 -20.73 17.01
CA LEU A 257 17.88 -21.10 17.59
C LEU A 257 17.48 -22.49 17.09
N ASP A 258 17.52 -23.48 17.97
CA ASP A 258 17.35 -24.90 17.65
C ASP A 258 16.28 -25.54 18.56
N ILE A 259 15.02 -25.32 18.20
CA ILE A 259 13.87 -25.73 19.00
C ILE A 259 13.55 -27.21 18.75
N LYS A 260 13.86 -28.06 19.73
CA LYS A 260 13.55 -29.49 19.65
C LYS A 260 12.10 -29.78 20.03
N ILE A 261 11.43 -30.58 19.21
CA ILE A 261 10.18 -31.26 19.57
C ILE A 261 10.58 -32.61 20.19
N PRO A 262 10.40 -32.83 21.51
CA PRO A 262 10.68 -34.13 22.11
C PRO A 262 9.71 -35.20 21.58
N ASP A 263 10.09 -36.48 21.72
CA ASP A 263 9.25 -37.64 21.40
C ASP A 263 8.12 -37.81 22.43
N ASP A 264 7.21 -36.84 22.43
CA ASP A 264 5.98 -36.79 23.21
C ASP A 264 4.83 -36.41 22.27
N PRO A 265 3.78 -37.23 22.12
CA PRO A 265 2.62 -36.91 21.29
C PRO A 265 1.97 -35.56 21.63
N ARG A 266 2.10 -35.07 22.87
CA ARG A 266 1.60 -33.76 23.32
C ARG A 266 2.44 -32.61 22.75
N ALA A 267 3.75 -32.80 22.58
CA ALA A 267 4.65 -31.83 21.98
C ALA A 267 4.38 -31.67 20.48
N LEU A 268 4.28 -32.79 19.75
CA LEU A 268 3.88 -32.79 18.34
C LEU A 268 2.49 -32.15 18.15
N ALA A 269 1.53 -32.48 19.03
CA ALA A 269 0.21 -31.85 19.00
C ALA A 269 0.28 -30.33 19.26
N ALA A 270 1.20 -29.85 20.09
CA ALA A 270 1.40 -28.41 20.33
C ALA A 270 1.99 -27.70 19.09
N TYR A 271 2.97 -28.32 18.43
CA TYR A 271 3.51 -27.86 17.15
C TYR A 271 2.41 -27.75 16.07
N GLU A 272 1.64 -28.82 15.85
CA GLU A 272 0.57 -28.84 14.82
C GLU A 272 -0.57 -27.85 15.17
N ARG A 273 -0.86 -27.59 16.45
CA ARG A 273 -1.79 -26.50 16.84
C ARG A 273 -1.25 -25.13 16.42
N GLY A 274 0.03 -24.85 16.67
CA GLY A 274 0.69 -23.62 16.23
C GLY A 274 0.66 -23.47 14.70
N LYS A 275 1.02 -24.53 13.98
CA LYS A 275 0.97 -24.59 12.52
C LYS A 275 -0.43 -24.30 11.98
N LYS A 276 -1.45 -24.95 12.54
CA LYS A 276 -2.85 -24.66 12.20
C LYS A 276 -3.20 -23.19 12.41
N ILE A 277 -2.79 -22.57 13.52
CA ILE A 277 -3.02 -21.15 13.79
C ILE A 277 -2.38 -20.26 12.72
N PHE A 278 -1.14 -20.54 12.31
CA PHE A 278 -0.40 -19.74 11.32
C PHE A 278 -1.10 -19.69 9.95
N TYR A 279 -1.70 -20.80 9.51
CA TYR A 279 -2.43 -20.91 8.24
C TYR A 279 -3.95 -20.62 8.34
N THR A 280 -4.52 -20.48 9.55
CA THR A 280 -5.95 -20.22 9.71
C THR A 280 -6.27 -18.74 9.43
N LYS A 281 -7.13 -18.47 8.45
CA LYS A 281 -7.66 -17.13 8.18
C LYS A 281 -8.60 -16.67 9.30
N ARG A 282 -8.47 -15.40 9.72
CA ARG A 282 -9.15 -14.84 10.90
C ARG A 282 -9.55 -13.38 10.72
N GLY A 283 -10.52 -12.97 11.54
CA GLY A 283 -11.03 -11.59 11.61
C GLY A 283 -11.88 -11.20 10.41
N GLN A 284 -12.45 -10.00 10.46
CA GLN A 284 -13.31 -9.48 9.38
C GLN A 284 -12.56 -9.38 8.03
N LEU A 285 -11.23 -9.20 8.06
CA LEU A 285 -10.42 -9.13 6.83
C LEU A 285 -10.04 -10.52 6.26
N ASN A 286 -10.41 -11.62 6.93
CA ASN A 286 -10.22 -12.99 6.45
C ASN A 286 -8.77 -13.33 6.01
N MET A 287 -7.80 -12.95 6.85
CA MET A 287 -6.37 -13.12 6.60
C MET A 287 -5.70 -14.06 7.62
N ALA A 288 -4.74 -14.86 7.17
CA ALA A 288 -3.88 -15.71 7.99
C ALA A 288 -2.49 -15.07 8.19
N CYS A 289 -1.69 -15.58 9.15
CA CYS A 289 -0.29 -15.19 9.26
C CYS A 289 0.49 -15.56 7.98
N ALA A 290 0.19 -16.72 7.41
CA ALA A 290 0.74 -17.19 6.14
C ALA A 290 0.43 -16.25 4.95
N ASP A 291 -0.70 -15.54 4.93
CA ASP A 291 -0.98 -14.63 3.82
C ASP A 291 0.08 -13.51 3.76
N CYS A 292 0.37 -12.85 4.87
CA CYS A 292 1.37 -11.77 4.90
C CYS A 292 2.83 -12.24 5.06
N HIS A 293 3.06 -13.33 5.78
CA HIS A 293 4.40 -13.77 6.20
C HIS A 293 4.85 -15.09 5.58
N TRP A 294 4.12 -15.59 4.58
CA TRP A 294 4.56 -16.66 3.68
C TRP A 294 4.29 -16.28 2.22
N ASN A 295 3.03 -16.03 1.83
CA ASN A 295 2.64 -15.77 0.44
C ASN A 295 3.20 -14.44 -0.10
N TYR A 296 3.23 -13.39 0.72
CA TYR A 296 3.65 -12.03 0.33
C TYR A 296 4.92 -11.53 1.04
N THR A 297 5.84 -12.42 1.45
CA THR A 297 7.14 -11.99 2.02
C THR A 297 7.92 -11.13 1.02
N GLY A 298 8.50 -10.01 1.48
CA GLY A 298 9.20 -9.05 0.62
C GLY A 298 8.30 -8.10 -0.20
N TYR A 299 6.98 -8.27 -0.19
CA TYR A 299 6.05 -7.31 -0.82
C TYR A 299 5.77 -6.12 0.11
N LYS A 300 5.33 -4.99 -0.45
CA LYS A 300 4.90 -3.82 0.34
C LYS A 300 3.39 -3.87 0.60
N VAL A 301 3.00 -3.60 1.84
CA VAL A 301 1.61 -3.32 2.23
C VAL A 301 1.53 -1.86 2.65
N ARG A 302 1.07 -1.01 1.72
CA ARG A 302 1.20 0.45 1.79
C ARG A 302 2.69 0.84 1.97
N THR A 303 3.02 1.55 3.04
CA THR A 303 4.38 1.99 3.36
C THR A 303 5.25 0.91 4.03
N GLU A 304 4.65 -0.14 4.58
CA GLU A 304 5.36 -1.19 5.32
C GLU A 304 5.89 -2.26 4.34
N LEU A 305 7.20 -2.53 4.39
CA LEU A 305 7.78 -3.69 3.70
C LEU A 305 7.52 -4.95 4.55
N LEU A 306 6.79 -5.92 4.01
CA LEU A 306 6.68 -7.23 4.64
C LEU A 306 8.07 -7.88 4.66
N GLY A 307 8.44 -8.46 5.81
CA GLY A 307 9.80 -8.92 6.06
C GLY A 307 10.35 -9.81 4.93
N PRO A 308 11.65 -9.73 4.61
CA PRO A 308 12.29 -10.44 3.49
C PRO A 308 12.45 -11.95 3.75
N SER A 309 11.87 -12.48 4.81
CA SER A 309 11.87 -13.88 5.23
C SER A 309 10.59 -14.19 6.00
N LEU A 310 10.35 -15.48 6.24
CA LEU A 310 9.18 -16.03 6.93
C LEU A 310 9.03 -15.50 8.36
N GLY A 311 8.40 -14.34 8.55
CA GLY A 311 7.91 -13.79 9.82
C GLY A 311 8.73 -14.11 11.09
N GLN A 312 10.06 -14.01 11.02
CA GLN A 312 10.97 -14.73 11.93
C GLN A 312 10.87 -14.24 13.39
N PRO A 313 10.70 -15.14 14.38
CA PRO A 313 10.61 -14.77 15.81
C PRO A 313 11.99 -14.66 16.50
N THR A 314 13.09 -14.95 15.80
CA THR A 314 14.44 -15.09 16.36
C THR A 314 15.01 -13.83 17.01
N HIS A 315 14.55 -12.65 16.60
CA HIS A 315 15.00 -11.34 17.07
C HIS A 315 14.10 -10.73 18.17
N PHE A 316 13.23 -11.53 18.81
CA PHE A 316 12.34 -11.06 19.88
C PHE A 316 12.87 -11.37 21.30
N PRO A 317 12.73 -10.43 22.27
CA PRO A 317 11.96 -9.17 22.20
C PRO A 317 12.59 -8.09 21.29
N VAL A 318 11.74 -7.24 20.71
CA VAL A 318 12.15 -6.26 19.69
C VAL A 318 11.73 -4.84 20.06
N TYR A 319 12.58 -3.86 19.78
CA TYR A 319 12.24 -2.44 19.84
C TYR A 319 11.54 -2.01 18.55
N ARG A 320 10.53 -1.16 18.66
CA ARG A 320 9.91 -0.53 17.50
C ARG A 320 9.72 0.95 17.77
N SER A 321 10.11 1.82 16.84
CA SER A 321 9.93 3.27 16.97
C SER A 321 8.46 3.65 17.20
N LYS A 322 7.50 2.92 16.59
CA LYS A 322 6.05 3.06 16.84
C LYS A 322 5.61 2.66 18.27
N TRP A 323 6.40 1.87 18.99
CA TRP A 323 6.13 1.50 20.39
C TRP A 323 6.91 2.39 21.37
N GLY A 324 8.08 2.91 20.98
CA GLY A 324 8.97 3.69 21.85
C GLY A 324 9.61 2.88 22.99
N GLU A 325 9.45 1.55 22.98
CA GLU A 325 9.85 0.61 24.03
C GLU A 325 9.99 -0.80 23.44
N LEU A 326 10.60 -1.73 24.19
CA LEU A 326 10.61 -3.15 23.84
C LEU A 326 9.22 -3.81 23.88
N GLY A 327 9.03 -4.82 23.03
CA GLY A 327 7.84 -5.68 23.04
C GLY A 327 8.15 -7.14 22.81
N THR A 328 7.46 -8.00 23.56
CA THR A 328 7.57 -9.46 23.41
C THR A 328 6.89 -9.94 22.11
N LEU A 329 7.20 -11.16 21.67
CA LEU A 329 6.53 -11.80 20.52
C LEU A 329 5.01 -11.86 20.70
N HIS A 330 4.54 -11.99 21.95
CA HIS A 330 3.12 -11.98 22.30
C HIS A 330 2.44 -10.62 22.10
N ARG A 331 3.18 -9.51 22.26
CA ARG A 331 2.70 -8.17 21.89
C ARG A 331 2.54 -8.07 20.37
N ARG A 332 3.49 -8.62 19.59
CA ARG A 332 3.41 -8.65 18.12
C ARG A 332 2.21 -9.47 17.65
N TYR A 333 2.05 -10.71 18.14
CA TYR A 333 0.90 -11.56 17.76
C TYR A 333 -0.46 -10.96 18.12
N ALA A 334 -0.57 -10.26 19.25
CA ALA A 334 -1.80 -9.53 19.57
C ALA A 334 -2.10 -8.46 18.51
N GLY A 335 -1.13 -7.59 18.20
CA GLY A 335 -1.28 -6.56 17.19
C GLY A 335 -1.61 -7.10 15.79
N CYS A 336 -1.01 -8.23 15.38
CA CYS A 336 -1.36 -8.86 14.10
C CYS A 336 -2.83 -9.33 14.04
N ASN A 337 -3.38 -9.84 15.14
CA ASN A 337 -4.79 -10.22 15.22
C ASN A 337 -5.71 -8.98 15.23
N GLU A 338 -5.34 -7.92 15.96
CA GLU A 338 -6.07 -6.64 15.97
C GLU A 338 -6.16 -6.05 14.56
N GLN A 339 -5.06 -6.07 13.79
CA GLN A 339 -4.97 -5.52 12.44
C GLN A 339 -5.87 -6.24 11.41
N VAL A 340 -6.05 -7.56 11.52
CA VAL A 340 -6.98 -8.31 10.65
C VAL A 340 -8.44 -8.24 11.14
N ARG A 341 -8.73 -7.40 12.15
CA ARG A 341 -10.02 -7.28 12.84
C ARG A 341 -10.47 -8.62 13.48
N ALA A 342 -9.53 -9.34 14.10
CA ALA A 342 -9.80 -10.52 14.91
C ALA A 342 -9.66 -10.20 16.42
N LYS A 343 -10.39 -10.93 17.27
CA LYS A 343 -10.20 -10.84 18.72
C LYS A 343 -8.84 -11.45 19.09
N PRO A 344 -7.93 -10.70 19.77
CA PRO A 344 -6.60 -11.21 20.08
C PRO A 344 -6.61 -12.29 21.16
N PHE A 345 -5.68 -13.23 21.04
CA PHE A 345 -5.36 -14.17 22.12
C PHE A 345 -4.76 -13.43 23.31
N LYS A 346 -5.09 -13.89 24.52
CA LYS A 346 -4.47 -13.40 25.74
C LYS A 346 -3.00 -13.87 25.75
N ALA A 347 -2.08 -12.96 26.09
CA ALA A 347 -0.65 -13.28 26.12
C ALA A 347 -0.34 -14.31 27.22
N GLN A 348 0.53 -15.29 26.92
CA GLN A 348 0.92 -16.38 27.83
C GLN A 348 -0.29 -17.11 28.46
N ALA A 349 -1.34 -17.34 27.67
CA ALA A 349 -2.60 -17.89 28.16
C ALA A 349 -2.78 -19.37 27.78
N CYS A 350 -2.95 -20.20 28.79
CA CYS A 350 -3.13 -21.64 28.67
C CYS A 350 -4.61 -22.04 28.50
N ASN A 351 -5.34 -21.43 27.54
CA ASN A 351 -6.82 -21.55 27.52
C ASN A 351 -7.37 -22.78 26.78
N TRP A 352 -6.54 -23.64 26.18
CA TRP A 352 -7.03 -24.94 25.69
C TRP A 352 -6.76 -26.06 26.68
N VAL A 353 -7.85 -26.69 27.12
CA VAL A 353 -7.90 -27.85 28.03
C VAL A 353 -8.19 -29.09 27.19
N ASP A 354 -7.32 -30.11 27.25
CA ASP A 354 -7.58 -31.39 26.58
C ASP A 354 -8.71 -32.20 27.27
N SER A 355 -9.16 -33.29 26.64
CA SER A 355 -10.17 -34.18 27.23
C SER A 355 -9.71 -34.91 28.51
N ALA A 356 -8.45 -34.72 28.94
CA ALA A 356 -7.88 -35.18 30.19
C ALA A 356 -7.61 -34.03 31.20
N GLY A 357 -8.12 -32.81 30.95
CA GLY A 357 -8.05 -31.68 31.88
C GLY A 357 -6.77 -30.84 31.84
N ARG A 358 -5.88 -31.04 30.86
CA ARG A 358 -4.54 -30.42 30.83
C ARG A 358 -4.49 -29.19 29.94
N GLN A 359 -3.88 -28.12 30.44
CA GLN A 359 -3.81 -26.81 29.80
C GLN A 359 -2.59 -26.67 28.88
N SER A 360 -2.71 -25.94 27.77
CA SER A 360 -1.55 -25.56 26.94
C SER A 360 -1.69 -24.17 26.30
N ASN A 361 -0.56 -23.50 26.04
CA ASN A 361 -0.50 -22.15 25.49
C ASN A 361 -0.99 -22.06 24.03
N GLU A 362 -1.83 -21.06 23.74
CA GLU A 362 -2.64 -20.98 22.51
C GLU A 362 -1.96 -20.35 21.27
N LEU A 363 -0.64 -20.17 21.24
CA LEU A 363 0.02 -19.34 20.22
C LEU A 363 1.06 -20.12 19.37
N PRO A 364 1.30 -19.69 18.11
CA PRO A 364 2.16 -20.38 17.15
C PRO A 364 3.64 -20.12 17.45
N GLN A 365 4.10 -20.56 18.62
CA GLN A 365 5.47 -20.35 19.08
C GLN A 365 6.46 -21.36 18.48
N LEU A 366 5.95 -22.45 17.89
CA LEU A 366 6.71 -23.61 17.40
C LEU A 366 6.72 -23.71 15.86
N THR A 367 6.02 -22.82 15.15
CA THR A 367 5.81 -22.91 13.68
C THR A 367 7.00 -22.41 12.84
N VAL A 368 8.10 -22.03 13.47
CA VAL A 368 9.31 -21.58 12.77
C VAL A 368 10.51 -22.35 13.32
N ILE A 369 11.32 -22.87 12.40
CA ILE A 369 12.48 -23.76 12.62
C ILE A 369 12.12 -25.20 12.97
N VAL A 370 11.94 -26.00 11.92
CA VAL A 370 12.46 -27.37 11.88
C VAL A 370 13.49 -27.38 10.74
N ASN A 371 14.77 -27.51 11.07
CA ASN A 371 15.73 -28.02 10.08
C ASN A 371 15.43 -29.50 9.92
N ASP A 372 15.05 -29.90 8.70
CA ASP A 372 14.99 -31.31 8.34
C ASP A 372 16.34 -31.65 7.68
N ASP A 373 17.11 -32.53 8.33
CA ASP A 373 18.51 -32.82 7.96
C ASP A 373 18.65 -33.62 6.64
N GLU A 374 17.54 -33.92 5.94
CA GLU A 374 17.51 -34.68 4.68
C GLU A 374 17.31 -33.85 3.39
N LEU A 375 17.46 -32.52 3.41
CA LEU A 375 17.31 -31.69 2.20
C LEU A 375 18.54 -30.82 1.84
N PRO A 376 18.93 -30.73 0.54
CA PRO A 376 20.00 -29.84 0.10
C PRO A 376 19.64 -28.36 0.29
N GLU A 377 20.67 -27.52 0.45
CA GLU A 377 20.54 -26.11 0.78
C GLU A 377 19.52 -25.33 -0.09
N ASN A 378 18.63 -24.59 0.58
CA ASN A 378 17.78 -23.51 0.05
C ASN A 378 16.64 -23.88 -0.92
N GLN A 379 15.58 -24.53 -0.42
CA GLN A 379 14.15 -24.13 -0.63
C GLN A 379 13.17 -25.11 0.06
N ALA A 380 12.04 -24.60 0.56
CA ALA A 380 10.96 -25.44 1.12
C ALA A 380 9.55 -25.00 0.64
N ILE A 381 8.85 -25.91 -0.02
CA ILE A 381 7.43 -25.83 -0.46
C ILE A 381 6.81 -27.23 -0.20
N VAL A 382 5.58 -27.33 0.34
CA VAL A 382 4.65 -28.52 0.43
C VAL A 382 3.56 -28.20 1.49
N LEU A 383 2.25 -28.53 1.42
CA LEU A 383 1.28 -28.91 0.36
C LEU A 383 -0.16 -28.55 0.88
N THR A 384 -1.22 -28.76 0.08
CA THR A 384 -2.62 -28.45 0.43
C THR A 384 -3.61 -29.59 0.14
N GLU A 385 -4.63 -29.78 1.00
CA GLU A 385 -5.90 -30.51 0.68
C GLU A 385 -7.12 -29.89 1.39
N SER A 386 -8.33 -30.10 0.83
CA SER A 386 -9.59 -29.44 1.23
C SER A 386 -10.84 -30.32 1.03
N ARG A 387 -11.86 -30.25 1.91
CA ARG A 387 -13.24 -30.76 1.66
C ARG A 387 -14.35 -30.00 2.43
N SER A 388 -15.58 -30.09 1.95
CA SER A 388 -16.82 -29.39 2.36
C SER A 388 -18.02 -30.34 2.57
N GLN A 389 -19.16 -29.87 3.10
CA GLN A 389 -20.43 -30.63 3.27
C GLN A 389 -21.71 -29.76 3.29
N GLN A 390 -22.90 -30.38 3.17
CA GLN A 390 -24.20 -29.83 2.69
C GLN A 390 -25.42 -30.43 3.47
N ILE A 391 -26.58 -29.74 3.60
CA ILE A 391 -27.88 -30.24 4.16
C ILE A 391 -29.13 -29.57 3.49
N ASP A 392 -30.28 -30.27 3.39
CA ASP A 392 -31.61 -29.90 2.82
C ASP A 392 -32.77 -29.78 3.87
N LEU A 393 -33.97 -29.24 3.50
CA LEU A 393 -35.36 -29.64 3.95
C LEU A 393 -36.54 -28.81 3.31
N SER A 394 -37.82 -29.18 3.53
CA SER A 394 -39.03 -28.86 2.69
C SER A 394 -40.39 -28.61 3.42
N LEU A 395 -41.43 -27.97 2.78
CA LEU A 395 -42.91 -28.35 2.75
C LEU A 395 -43.99 -27.29 2.28
N SER A 396 -44.98 -27.76 1.48
CA SER A 396 -46.46 -27.47 1.31
C SER A 396 -47.13 -26.06 1.14
N SER A 397 -48.36 -26.04 0.57
CA SER A 397 -49.09 -24.92 -0.12
C SER A 397 -50.62 -24.84 0.13
N ASP A 398 -51.31 -23.72 -0.19
CA ASP A 398 -52.75 -23.71 -0.59
C ASP A 398 -53.30 -22.44 -1.31
N THR A 399 -54.36 -22.61 -2.13
CA THR A 399 -55.26 -21.65 -2.86
C THR A 399 -54.82 -20.93 -4.16
N ASP A 400 -55.75 -20.91 -5.14
CA ASP A 400 -55.62 -20.47 -6.55
C ASP A 400 -56.89 -19.74 -7.03
N GLY A 401 -56.82 -18.84 -8.03
CA GLY A 401 -58.04 -18.24 -8.60
C GLY A 401 -57.93 -17.20 -9.74
N GLU A 402 -56.88 -16.40 -9.81
CA GLU A 402 -56.82 -15.24 -10.74
C GLU A 402 -56.02 -15.49 -12.05
N VAL A 403 -55.39 -16.65 -12.20
CA VAL A 403 -54.36 -16.91 -13.23
C VAL A 403 -54.92 -17.08 -14.67
N ILE A 404 -56.17 -17.52 -14.82
CA ILE A 404 -56.72 -17.99 -16.11
C ILE A 404 -57.15 -16.82 -17.02
N GLU A 405 -57.58 -15.68 -16.47
CA GLU A 405 -58.10 -14.56 -17.26
C GLU A 405 -56.96 -13.76 -17.94
N TYR A 406 -55.81 -13.65 -17.27
CA TYR A 406 -54.64 -12.92 -17.77
C TYR A 406 -53.94 -13.61 -18.95
N ALA A 407 -53.86 -14.95 -18.95
CA ALA A 407 -53.26 -15.71 -20.06
C ALA A 407 -54.04 -15.51 -21.38
N ASN A 408 -55.38 -15.47 -21.31
CA ASN A 408 -56.23 -15.24 -22.48
C ASN A 408 -56.12 -13.80 -23.03
N TYR A 409 -55.85 -12.82 -22.17
CA TYR A 409 -55.58 -11.44 -22.59
C TYR A 409 -54.29 -11.35 -23.43
N LEU A 410 -53.21 -12.03 -23.01
CA LEU A 410 -51.91 -11.99 -23.69
C LEU A 410 -51.90 -12.67 -25.06
N VAL A 411 -52.64 -13.77 -25.24
CA VAL A 411 -52.81 -14.42 -26.56
C VAL A 411 -53.52 -13.49 -27.56
N ASN A 412 -54.59 -12.81 -27.13
CA ASN A 412 -55.35 -11.91 -28.00
C ASN A 412 -54.58 -10.63 -28.41
N GLN A 413 -53.49 -10.29 -27.72
CA GLN A 413 -52.57 -9.20 -28.09
C GLN A 413 -51.41 -9.67 -28.98
N GLY A 414 -51.38 -10.94 -29.40
CA GLY A 414 -50.30 -11.49 -30.24
C GLY A 414 -48.97 -11.71 -29.52
N ARG A 415 -48.95 -11.69 -28.17
CA ARG A 415 -47.73 -11.81 -27.35
C ARG A 415 -47.37 -13.26 -26.97
N LEU A 416 -48.11 -14.24 -27.49
CA LEU A 416 -47.97 -15.68 -27.25
C LEU A 416 -48.30 -16.45 -28.55
N GLU A 417 -47.48 -17.42 -28.94
CA GLU A 417 -47.82 -18.42 -29.97
C GLU A 417 -47.99 -19.81 -29.33
N GLN A 418 -48.97 -20.59 -29.81
CA GLN A 418 -49.14 -21.99 -29.43
C GLN A 418 -48.12 -22.87 -30.14
N CYS A 419 -47.12 -23.37 -29.41
CA CYS A 419 -46.22 -24.39 -29.92
C CYS A 419 -46.89 -25.78 -29.90
N ASN A 420 -46.76 -26.52 -31.00
CA ASN A 420 -47.30 -27.87 -31.26
C ASN A 420 -48.83 -27.98 -31.49
N GLY A 421 -49.28 -27.45 -32.64
CA GLY A 421 -50.36 -28.04 -33.42
C GLY A 421 -51.76 -27.52 -33.12
N LEU A 422 -52.41 -26.99 -34.17
CA LEU A 422 -53.80 -26.52 -34.14
C LEU A 422 -54.76 -27.58 -33.59
N ILE A 423 -55.27 -27.37 -32.38
CA ILE A 423 -56.53 -27.94 -31.92
C ILE A 423 -57.43 -26.77 -31.53
N ASP A 424 -58.45 -26.55 -32.36
CA ASP A 424 -59.56 -25.64 -32.10
C ASP A 424 -60.08 -25.85 -30.65
N ILE A 425 -60.32 -24.75 -29.93
CA ILE A 425 -60.82 -24.76 -28.54
C ILE A 425 -62.12 -25.58 -28.43
N GLN A 426 -62.95 -25.58 -29.49
CA GLN A 426 -64.15 -26.42 -29.55
C GLN A 426 -63.81 -27.92 -29.46
N ASN A 427 -62.69 -28.36 -30.05
CA ASN A 427 -62.22 -29.73 -30.01
C ASN A 427 -61.38 -30.07 -28.78
N ALA A 428 -60.69 -29.10 -28.16
CA ALA A 428 -60.03 -29.32 -26.88
C ALA A 428 -61.05 -29.66 -25.77
N ALA A 429 -62.19 -28.96 -25.76
CA ALA A 429 -63.32 -29.29 -24.89
C ALA A 429 -63.95 -30.65 -25.24
N ASN A 430 -64.03 -31.04 -26.52
CA ASN A 430 -64.53 -32.37 -26.91
C ASN A 430 -63.59 -33.50 -26.48
N LEU A 431 -62.27 -33.33 -26.63
CA LEU A 431 -61.26 -34.28 -26.14
C LEU A 431 -61.29 -34.43 -24.61
N LEU A 432 -61.63 -33.38 -23.88
CA LEU A 432 -61.87 -33.46 -22.43
C LEU A 432 -63.16 -34.23 -22.10
N ASN A 433 -64.21 -34.14 -22.93
CA ASN A 433 -65.42 -34.97 -22.80
C ASN A 433 -65.19 -36.44 -23.24
N GLU A 434 -64.25 -36.71 -24.15
CA GLU A 434 -63.88 -38.07 -24.59
C GLU A 434 -62.90 -38.77 -23.61
N ALA A 435 -62.16 -38.02 -22.79
CA ALA A 435 -61.20 -38.54 -21.83
C ALA A 435 -61.81 -38.90 -20.45
N CYS A 436 -63.07 -38.57 -20.20
CA CYS A 436 -63.83 -39.14 -19.08
C CYS A 436 -64.48 -40.45 -19.52
N GLU A 437 -64.23 -41.54 -18.80
CA GLU A 437 -64.94 -42.81 -19.05
C GLU A 437 -66.46 -42.66 -18.88
N PRO A 438 -67.29 -43.55 -19.49
CA PRO A 438 -68.75 -43.46 -19.43
C PRO A 438 -69.29 -43.76 -18.02
N GLY A 439 -69.25 -42.78 -17.12
CA GLY A 439 -69.77 -42.94 -15.75
C GLY A 439 -69.66 -41.74 -14.79
N LEU A 440 -68.91 -40.68 -15.11
CA LEU A 440 -68.60 -39.59 -14.17
C LEU A 440 -69.36 -38.28 -14.48
N SER A 441 -69.76 -37.54 -13.43
CA SER A 441 -70.44 -36.23 -13.56
C SER A 441 -69.45 -35.12 -13.93
N LYS A 442 -69.92 -34.10 -14.65
CA LYS A 442 -69.12 -32.94 -15.08
C LYS A 442 -68.61 -32.06 -13.94
N ASP A 443 -69.16 -32.21 -12.73
CA ASP A 443 -68.89 -31.32 -11.60
C ASP A 443 -67.59 -31.66 -10.83
N ASN A 444 -66.92 -32.78 -11.15
CA ASN A 444 -65.80 -33.32 -10.36
C ASN A 444 -64.39 -33.14 -10.98
N CYS A 445 -64.24 -32.33 -12.03
CA CYS A 445 -62.91 -32.01 -12.59
C CYS A 445 -62.33 -30.73 -11.95
N ALA A 446 -61.25 -30.87 -11.16
CA ALA A 446 -60.55 -29.75 -10.53
C ALA A 446 -59.16 -29.51 -11.15
N VAL A 447 -58.76 -28.24 -11.25
CA VAL A 447 -57.44 -27.80 -11.77
C VAL A 447 -56.60 -27.27 -10.61
N ASN A 448 -55.36 -27.73 -10.48
CA ASN A 448 -54.36 -27.19 -9.55
C ASN A 448 -53.19 -26.62 -10.34
N VAL A 449 -52.74 -25.39 -10.02
CA VAL A 449 -51.52 -24.82 -10.59
C VAL A 449 -50.33 -25.09 -9.65
N ILE A 450 -49.15 -25.36 -10.22
CA ILE A 450 -47.89 -25.44 -9.47
C ILE A 450 -46.89 -24.49 -10.13
N ALA A 451 -46.58 -23.40 -9.46
CA ALA A 451 -45.48 -22.50 -9.85
C ALA A 451 -44.20 -22.90 -9.12
N ASN A 452 -43.11 -23.14 -9.85
CA ASN A 452 -41.78 -23.37 -9.26
C ASN A 452 -40.96 -22.08 -9.30
N GLY A 453 -40.76 -21.47 -8.13
CA GLY A 453 -39.86 -20.34 -7.93
C GLY A 453 -39.56 -20.15 -6.46
N SER A 454 -38.28 -20.22 -6.07
CA SER A 454 -37.86 -20.12 -4.67
C SER A 454 -37.69 -18.65 -4.26
N ALA A 455 -38.79 -18.02 -3.87
CA ALA A 455 -38.80 -16.79 -3.08
C ALA A 455 -38.91 -17.14 -1.58
N GLY A 456 -38.12 -16.50 -0.73
CA GLY A 456 -38.19 -16.70 0.72
C GLY A 456 -39.43 -16.06 1.35
N GLU A 457 -40.00 -16.70 2.36
CA GLU A 457 -41.16 -16.17 3.10
C GLU A 457 -40.85 -14.82 3.77
N GLN A 458 -41.72 -13.84 3.54
CA GLN A 458 -42.08 -12.87 4.59
C GLN A 458 -43.60 -12.83 4.75
N ASN A 459 -44.05 -12.99 5.99
CA ASN A 459 -45.46 -12.96 6.37
C ASN A 459 -45.98 -11.52 6.49
N SER A 460 -47.07 -11.18 5.80
CA SER A 460 -48.00 -10.13 6.22
C SER A 460 -49.40 -10.36 5.66
N GLU A 461 -50.43 -10.22 6.50
CA GLU A 461 -51.81 -10.63 6.20
C GLU A 461 -52.64 -9.59 5.42
N THR A 462 -53.37 -10.08 4.41
CA THR A 462 -54.68 -9.61 3.88
C THR A 462 -55.08 -8.12 3.90
N ARG A 463 -55.40 -7.57 2.72
CA ARG A 463 -56.79 -7.22 2.29
C ARG A 463 -56.87 -6.82 0.80
N PRO A 464 -58.05 -6.90 0.15
CA PRO A 464 -58.16 -6.85 -1.30
C PRO A 464 -58.27 -5.41 -1.84
N GLY A 465 -57.52 -5.11 -2.90
CA GLY A 465 -57.60 -3.85 -3.63
C GLY A 465 -56.39 -3.62 -4.53
N GLN A 466 -56.52 -4.05 -5.80
CA GLN A 466 -55.64 -3.67 -6.90
C GLN A 466 -54.14 -4.04 -6.74
N PHE A 467 -53.80 -5.31 -6.96
CA PHE A 467 -52.42 -5.69 -7.25
C PHE A 467 -52.05 -5.32 -8.69
N THR A 468 -51.22 -4.30 -8.86
CA THR A 468 -50.40 -4.19 -10.07
C THR A 468 -49.23 -5.13 -9.89
N ILE A 469 -49.29 -6.31 -10.52
CA ILE A 469 -48.09 -7.15 -10.65
C ILE A 469 -47.22 -6.48 -11.71
N VAL A 470 -46.20 -5.74 -11.26
CA VAL A 470 -45.00 -5.53 -12.07
C VAL A 470 -44.25 -6.87 -12.04
N PRO A 471 -44.12 -7.61 -13.15
CA PRO A 471 -43.31 -8.82 -13.15
C PRO A 471 -41.86 -8.42 -12.83
N PRO A 472 -41.12 -9.22 -12.05
CA PRO A 472 -39.67 -9.05 -11.99
C PRO A 472 -39.09 -9.18 -13.41
N ALA A 473 -38.02 -8.46 -13.72
CA ALA A 473 -37.26 -8.67 -14.94
C ALA A 473 -36.70 -10.11 -14.93
N LEU A 474 -37.35 -11.01 -15.69
CA LEU A 474 -37.10 -12.45 -15.66
C LEU A 474 -36.26 -12.83 -16.89
N LYS A 475 -34.97 -13.09 -16.66
CA LYS A 475 -33.91 -13.33 -17.65
C LYS A 475 -34.03 -14.60 -18.52
N SER A 476 -35.24 -15.10 -18.82
CA SER A 476 -35.40 -16.27 -19.71
C SER A 476 -36.83 -16.44 -20.23
N PRO A 477 -37.03 -16.96 -21.45
CA PRO A 477 -38.36 -17.26 -21.97
C PRO A 477 -39.02 -18.35 -21.13
N ILE A 478 -40.07 -17.98 -20.41
CA ILE A 478 -40.82 -18.92 -19.56
C ILE A 478 -41.66 -19.83 -20.47
N GLY A 479 -41.32 -21.11 -20.48
CA GLY A 479 -42.25 -22.16 -20.87
C GLY A 479 -43.30 -22.33 -19.76
N LEU A 480 -44.49 -21.75 -19.94
CA LEU A 480 -45.60 -21.91 -18.99
C LEU A 480 -46.18 -23.32 -19.15
N ILE A 481 -45.72 -24.26 -18.31
CA ILE A 481 -46.20 -25.65 -18.29
C ILE A 481 -47.42 -25.75 -17.37
N TYR A 482 -48.60 -25.85 -17.96
CA TYR A 482 -49.84 -26.16 -17.25
C TYR A 482 -50.05 -27.68 -17.23
N ARG A 483 -49.98 -28.29 -16.04
CA ARG A 483 -50.36 -29.70 -15.83
C ARG A 483 -51.86 -29.80 -15.57
N TRP A 484 -52.60 -30.27 -16.57
CA TRP A 484 -54.02 -30.58 -16.43
C TRP A 484 -54.16 -31.97 -15.85
N SER A 485 -54.90 -32.12 -14.75
CA SER A 485 -55.16 -33.42 -14.13
C SER A 485 -56.66 -33.66 -13.99
N ALA A 486 -57.10 -34.87 -14.31
CA ALA A 486 -58.46 -35.34 -14.06
C ALA A 486 -58.39 -36.44 -13.00
N ILE A 487 -59.33 -36.42 -12.05
CA ILE A 487 -59.41 -37.39 -10.96
C ILE A 487 -60.79 -38.06 -11.02
N ASP A 488 -60.83 -39.39 -10.97
CA ASP A 488 -62.09 -40.14 -10.89
C ASP A 488 -62.62 -40.23 -9.45
N ASN A 489 -63.86 -40.69 -9.30
CA ASN A 489 -64.52 -40.79 -7.99
C ASN A 489 -63.92 -41.85 -7.05
N ASP A 490 -63.04 -42.72 -7.55
CA ASP A 490 -62.37 -43.78 -6.77
C ASP A 490 -60.91 -43.41 -6.42
N GLY A 491 -60.43 -42.25 -6.88
CA GLY A 491 -59.12 -41.66 -6.56
C GLY A 491 -58.04 -41.90 -7.61
N GLY A 492 -58.37 -42.41 -8.80
CA GLY A 492 -57.44 -42.51 -9.93
C GLY A 492 -57.15 -41.14 -10.54
N VAL A 493 -55.87 -40.83 -10.80
CA VAL A 493 -55.44 -39.54 -11.36
C VAL A 493 -54.79 -39.74 -12.74
N SER A 494 -55.31 -39.05 -13.75
CA SER A 494 -54.70 -38.91 -15.08
C SER A 494 -54.21 -37.47 -15.26
N SER A 495 -53.03 -37.25 -15.85
CA SER A 495 -52.51 -35.89 -16.05
C SER A 495 -51.75 -35.69 -17.37
N ARG A 496 -51.79 -34.46 -17.89
CA ARG A 496 -51.16 -34.05 -19.15
C ARG A 496 -50.63 -32.62 -19.08
N ASP A 497 -49.42 -32.42 -19.58
CA ASP A 497 -48.76 -31.11 -19.62
C ASP A 497 -49.02 -30.39 -20.94
N ILE A 498 -49.31 -29.09 -20.86
CA ILE A 498 -49.42 -28.16 -22.00
C ILE A 498 -48.42 -27.02 -21.76
N THR A 499 -47.52 -26.78 -22.70
CA THR A 499 -46.50 -25.73 -22.60
C THR A 499 -46.82 -24.57 -23.55
N TYR A 500 -46.90 -23.35 -23.03
CA TYR A 500 -46.93 -22.13 -23.83
C TYR A 500 -45.58 -21.43 -23.78
N CYS A 501 -45.13 -20.87 -24.90
CA CYS A 501 -43.87 -20.14 -24.99
C CYS A 501 -44.16 -18.65 -25.18
N ILE A 502 -43.58 -17.81 -24.32
CA ILE A 502 -43.53 -16.36 -24.55
C ILE A 502 -42.46 -16.08 -25.61
N LYS A 503 -42.84 -15.32 -26.64
CA LYS A 503 -41.87 -14.74 -27.57
C LYS A 503 -41.60 -13.31 -27.13
N THR A 504 -40.40 -13.08 -26.66
CA THR A 504 -39.82 -11.75 -26.44
C THR A 504 -39.45 -11.14 -27.80
N THR A 505 -39.53 -9.81 -27.88
CA THR A 505 -39.09 -8.99 -29.01
C THR A 505 -38.32 -7.83 -28.40
N ASN A 506 -37.12 -7.55 -28.91
CA ASN A 506 -36.27 -6.47 -28.44
C ASN A 506 -37.04 -5.13 -28.43
N ASP A 507 -36.85 -4.35 -27.37
CA ASP A 507 -37.50 -3.06 -27.11
C ASP A 507 -36.47 -2.01 -26.65
N GLU A 508 -36.80 -0.72 -26.78
CA GLU A 508 -35.82 0.36 -26.55
C GLU A 508 -35.35 0.41 -25.08
N PRO A 509 -34.04 0.56 -24.80
CA PRO A 509 -33.53 0.63 -23.43
C PRO A 509 -34.07 1.82 -22.65
N ILE A 510 -34.23 1.64 -21.35
CA ILE A 510 -34.64 2.68 -20.41
C ILE A 510 -33.39 3.20 -19.72
N GLY A 511 -32.93 4.37 -20.18
CA GLY A 511 -31.90 5.15 -19.50
C GLY A 511 -32.48 5.94 -18.32
N GLU A 512 -31.69 6.14 -17.26
CA GLU A 512 -32.05 6.94 -16.08
C GLU A 512 -30.98 8.02 -15.80
N ASP A 513 -31.37 9.17 -15.23
CA ASP A 513 -30.42 10.26 -14.94
C ASP A 513 -29.42 9.88 -13.81
N ASP A 514 -28.14 10.25 -13.99
CA ASP A 514 -27.07 9.99 -13.02
C ASP A 514 -26.73 11.23 -12.17
N HIS A 515 -26.25 10.98 -10.96
CA HIS A 515 -25.75 12.02 -10.05
C HIS A 515 -24.41 11.63 -9.43
N TYR A 516 -23.38 12.42 -9.71
CA TYR A 516 -22.04 12.27 -9.14
C TYR A 516 -21.62 13.53 -8.38
N GLN A 517 -20.63 13.37 -7.49
CA GLN A 517 -20.00 14.47 -6.76
C GLN A 517 -18.47 14.39 -6.92
N VAL A 518 -17.83 15.55 -6.98
CA VAL A 518 -16.37 15.71 -7.06
C VAL A 518 -15.95 16.93 -6.26
N GLU A 519 -14.80 16.85 -5.58
CA GLU A 519 -14.20 18.02 -4.93
C GLU A 519 -13.63 18.99 -5.98
N TYR A 520 -13.54 20.28 -5.68
CA TYR A 520 -12.94 21.27 -6.57
C TYR A 520 -11.42 21.04 -6.71
N ASP A 521 -10.96 20.96 -7.97
CA ASP A 521 -9.67 20.37 -8.41
C ASP A 521 -9.60 18.83 -8.44
N GLY A 522 -10.53 18.16 -7.77
CA GLY A 522 -10.65 16.71 -7.73
C GLY A 522 -10.88 16.08 -9.10
N THR A 523 -10.42 14.84 -9.24
CA THR A 523 -10.68 14.02 -10.43
C THR A 523 -11.64 12.88 -10.09
N LEU A 524 -12.83 12.94 -10.68
CA LEU A 524 -13.84 11.89 -10.63
C LEU A 524 -13.51 10.84 -11.70
N THR A 525 -13.20 9.62 -11.28
CA THR A 525 -13.00 8.48 -12.19
C THR A 525 -14.10 7.46 -11.97
N ILE A 526 -15.01 7.35 -12.93
CA ILE A 526 -16.07 6.35 -12.91
C ILE A 526 -15.64 5.11 -13.72
N PRO A 527 -15.60 3.91 -13.11
CA PRO A 527 -15.20 2.70 -13.80
C PRO A 527 -16.22 2.32 -14.88
N GLN A 528 -15.75 1.73 -15.98
CA GLN A 528 -16.63 1.12 -16.95
C GLN A 528 -17.30 -0.14 -16.37
N ILE A 529 -18.55 -0.38 -16.74
CA ILE A 529 -19.28 -1.60 -16.41
C ILE A 529 -18.57 -2.81 -17.02
N GLN A 530 -18.62 -3.95 -16.32
CA GLN A 530 -18.12 -5.23 -16.82
C GLN A 530 -19.22 -6.26 -16.66
N TYR A 531 -19.69 -6.84 -17.76
CA TYR A 531 -20.75 -7.83 -17.75
C TYR A 531 -20.22 -9.27 -17.63
N ASN A 532 -20.96 -10.11 -16.91
CA ASN A 532 -20.90 -11.55 -17.06
C ASN A 532 -21.53 -11.98 -18.40
N ALA A 533 -21.36 -13.25 -18.78
CA ALA A 533 -21.92 -13.80 -20.02
C ALA A 533 -23.47 -13.86 -20.09
N ASP A 534 -24.19 -13.50 -19.02
CA ASP A 534 -25.64 -13.35 -18.93
C ASP A 534 -26.09 -11.87 -18.86
N CYS A 535 -25.20 -10.93 -19.19
CA CYS A 535 -25.36 -9.49 -18.99
C CYS A 535 -25.71 -9.07 -17.55
N SER A 536 -25.40 -9.88 -16.53
CA SER A 536 -25.37 -9.38 -15.14
C SER A 536 -24.10 -8.57 -14.89
N ILE A 537 -24.21 -7.51 -14.10
CA ILE A 537 -23.07 -6.67 -13.72
C ILE A 537 -22.11 -7.49 -12.84
N SER A 538 -20.87 -7.66 -13.29
CA SER A 538 -19.79 -8.34 -12.55
C SER A 538 -18.95 -7.35 -11.73
N SER A 539 -18.77 -6.13 -12.23
CA SER A 539 -18.13 -4.98 -11.57
C SER A 539 -18.45 -3.70 -12.34
N GLY A 540 -18.15 -2.54 -11.76
CA GLY A 540 -18.34 -1.24 -12.41
C GLY A 540 -19.77 -0.70 -12.40
N GLY A 541 -20.66 -1.19 -11.53
CA GLY A 541 -22.05 -0.71 -11.41
C GLY A 541 -22.22 0.73 -10.86
N GLU A 542 -21.14 1.51 -10.80
CA GLU A 542 -21.15 2.96 -10.58
C GLU A 542 -21.05 3.74 -11.91
N SER A 543 -20.86 3.04 -13.04
CA SER A 543 -20.97 3.57 -14.40
C SER A 543 -22.34 4.18 -14.67
N VAL A 544 -22.45 5.03 -15.69
CA VAL A 544 -23.76 5.55 -16.14
C VAL A 544 -24.73 4.44 -16.56
N LEU A 545 -24.24 3.28 -16.99
CA LEU A 545 -25.08 2.10 -17.31
C LEU A 545 -25.48 1.27 -16.07
N GLY A 546 -25.27 1.79 -14.85
CA GLY A 546 -25.42 1.04 -13.59
C GLY A 546 -26.84 1.05 -13.01
N ASN A 547 -27.60 2.11 -13.31
CA ASN A 547 -29.02 2.33 -13.03
C ASN A 547 -29.92 2.02 -14.25
N ASP A 548 -29.37 2.14 -15.47
CA ASP A 548 -30.04 1.81 -16.73
C ASP A 548 -30.58 0.37 -16.79
N SER A 549 -31.66 0.19 -17.54
CA SER A 549 -32.34 -1.11 -17.65
C SER A 549 -32.85 -1.41 -19.06
N ASP A 550 -32.88 -2.70 -19.35
CA ASP A 550 -33.38 -3.27 -20.60
C ASP A 550 -34.05 -4.62 -20.30
N ASN A 551 -35.00 -5.03 -21.13
CA ASN A 551 -35.96 -6.10 -20.88
C ASN A 551 -35.42 -7.53 -21.09
N ALA A 552 -34.11 -7.74 -20.89
CA ALA A 552 -33.36 -8.98 -20.62
C ALA A 552 -33.90 -10.31 -21.20
N GLY A 553 -34.47 -10.28 -22.40
CA GLY A 553 -35.42 -11.30 -22.84
C GLY A 553 -35.29 -11.68 -24.31
N ALA A 554 -34.88 -10.75 -25.18
CA ALA A 554 -34.68 -11.00 -26.62
C ALA A 554 -33.25 -10.69 -27.09
N ASP A 555 -32.40 -10.18 -26.21
CA ASP A 555 -31.40 -9.18 -26.59
C ASP A 555 -30.02 -9.85 -26.53
N SER A 556 -29.29 -9.82 -27.66
CA SER A 556 -28.09 -10.65 -27.83
C SER A 556 -26.80 -9.99 -27.36
N GLU A 557 -26.86 -8.71 -27.00
CA GLU A 557 -25.72 -7.90 -26.55
C GLU A 557 -26.08 -7.21 -25.22
N CYS A 558 -25.06 -6.80 -24.46
CA CYS A 558 -25.28 -6.09 -23.19
C CYS A 558 -25.23 -4.57 -23.44
N LEU A 559 -25.92 -3.78 -22.62
CA LEU A 559 -26.00 -2.33 -22.78
C LEU A 559 -24.64 -1.65 -22.95
N ALA A 560 -24.60 -0.69 -23.86
CA ALA A 560 -23.49 0.20 -24.12
C ALA A 560 -23.92 1.67 -24.07
N ALA A 561 -23.00 2.58 -23.75
CA ALA A 561 -23.26 4.01 -23.65
C ALA A 561 -22.68 4.79 -24.85
N GLU A 562 -23.45 5.73 -25.40
CA GLU A 562 -22.98 6.70 -26.41
C GLU A 562 -23.06 8.13 -25.83
N LEU A 563 -21.91 8.83 -25.80
CA LEU A 563 -21.83 10.24 -25.41
C LEU A 563 -22.45 11.13 -26.48
N LEU A 564 -23.37 12.02 -26.09
CA LEU A 564 -24.06 12.94 -27.00
C LEU A 564 -23.54 14.36 -26.90
N THR A 565 -23.35 14.86 -25.67
CA THR A 565 -22.73 16.17 -25.41
C THR A 565 -21.75 16.07 -24.24
N PRO A 566 -20.51 16.55 -24.36
CA PRO A 566 -19.57 16.60 -23.23
C PRO A 566 -19.95 17.70 -22.22
N PRO A 567 -19.40 17.64 -20.99
CA PRO A 567 -19.54 18.69 -19.99
C PRO A 567 -18.82 19.98 -20.44
N SER A 568 -19.27 21.13 -19.92
CA SER A 568 -18.80 22.44 -20.40
C SER A 568 -17.53 22.95 -19.72
N ASN A 569 -17.26 22.50 -18.48
CA ASN A 569 -16.19 23.02 -17.63
C ASN A 569 -15.17 21.92 -17.31
N ALA A 570 -14.84 21.06 -18.27
CA ALA A 570 -13.85 19.99 -18.10
C ALA A 570 -12.44 20.42 -18.55
N LEU A 571 -11.44 20.16 -17.71
CA LEU A 571 -10.02 20.51 -17.96
C LEU A 571 -9.35 19.65 -19.05
N ASN A 572 -9.85 18.43 -19.23
CA ASN A 572 -9.23 17.35 -20.02
C ASN A 572 -10.14 16.95 -21.21
N ASP A 573 -9.61 16.12 -22.11
CA ASP A 573 -10.43 15.46 -23.15
C ASP A 573 -11.39 14.43 -22.53
N PHE A 574 -12.52 14.94 -22.03
CA PHE A 574 -13.59 14.13 -21.45
C PHE A 574 -14.12 13.10 -22.45
N ALA A 575 -14.28 13.49 -23.72
CA ALA A 575 -14.80 12.62 -24.78
C ALA A 575 -13.87 11.44 -25.07
N GLY A 576 -12.55 11.65 -25.02
CA GLY A 576 -11.55 10.57 -25.09
C GLY A 576 -11.54 9.63 -23.87
N SER A 577 -12.10 10.04 -22.74
CA SER A 577 -12.21 9.21 -21.52
C SER A 577 -13.51 8.41 -21.43
N PHE A 578 -14.60 8.93 -22.02
CA PHE A 578 -15.91 8.29 -22.02
C PHE A 578 -15.87 7.05 -22.93
N ASN A 579 -16.35 5.91 -22.41
CA ASN A 579 -16.30 4.65 -23.14
C ASN A 579 -17.65 3.95 -23.21
N ALA A 580 -17.76 2.99 -24.12
CA ALA A 580 -18.97 2.22 -24.36
C ALA A 580 -19.49 1.44 -23.13
N GLY A 581 -18.65 1.18 -22.11
CA GLY A 581 -19.09 0.63 -20.83
C GLY A 581 -19.57 1.68 -19.82
N GLY A 582 -19.84 2.92 -20.23
CA GLY A 582 -20.38 3.97 -19.37
C GLY A 582 -19.40 4.50 -18.31
N GLY A 583 -18.11 4.18 -18.41
CA GLY A 583 -17.07 4.76 -17.57
C GLY A 583 -16.54 6.06 -18.17
N PHE A 584 -16.03 6.96 -17.32
CA PHE A 584 -15.45 8.24 -17.75
C PHE A 584 -14.46 8.79 -16.72
N THR A 585 -13.72 9.84 -17.08
CA THR A 585 -12.90 10.62 -16.16
C THR A 585 -13.19 12.11 -16.31
N TYR A 586 -13.47 12.78 -15.20
CA TYR A 586 -13.82 14.19 -15.15
C TYR A 586 -12.93 14.94 -14.16
N THR A 587 -12.43 16.10 -14.59
CA THR A 587 -11.70 17.07 -13.76
C THR A 587 -12.23 18.45 -14.14
N HIS A 588 -12.69 19.25 -13.17
CA HIS A 588 -13.21 20.58 -13.46
C HIS A 588 -12.07 21.52 -13.91
N ASP A 589 -12.34 22.42 -14.85
CA ASP A 589 -11.37 23.35 -15.45
C ASP A 589 -10.94 24.54 -14.57
N GLY A 590 -11.29 24.50 -13.28
CA GLY A 590 -11.09 25.61 -12.34
C GLY A 590 -11.91 26.88 -12.62
N SER A 591 -12.85 26.89 -13.58
CA SER A 591 -13.65 28.09 -13.86
C SER A 591 -14.53 28.50 -12.68
N SER A 592 -14.41 29.76 -12.27
CA SER A 592 -15.08 30.28 -11.07
C SER A 592 -16.55 30.62 -11.33
N GLY A 593 -17.46 29.81 -10.78
CA GLY A 593 -18.90 30.09 -10.76
C GLY A 593 -19.82 28.87 -10.96
N SER A 594 -19.30 27.75 -11.43
CA SER A 594 -20.04 26.50 -11.65
C SER A 594 -19.86 25.51 -10.49
N SER A 595 -20.80 25.51 -9.55
CA SER A 595 -20.92 24.41 -8.57
C SER A 595 -21.56 23.14 -9.14
N HIS A 596 -21.98 23.19 -10.40
CA HIS A 596 -22.58 22.09 -11.14
C HIS A 596 -22.06 22.10 -12.59
N ASP A 597 -21.80 20.93 -13.13
CA ASP A 597 -21.57 20.67 -14.55
C ASP A 597 -22.47 19.50 -14.99
N SER A 598 -22.62 19.28 -16.28
CA SER A 598 -23.53 18.25 -16.80
C SER A 598 -23.18 17.83 -18.22
N PHE A 599 -23.37 16.56 -18.52
CA PHE A 599 -23.22 15.99 -19.86
C PHE A 599 -24.40 15.08 -20.19
N THR A 600 -24.59 14.70 -21.46
CA THR A 600 -25.69 13.81 -21.86
C THR A 600 -25.19 12.60 -22.65
N TYR A 601 -25.83 11.45 -22.41
CA TYR A 601 -25.57 10.20 -23.10
C TYR A 601 -26.88 9.48 -23.42
N ARG A 602 -26.80 8.33 -24.09
CA ARG A 602 -27.90 7.37 -24.24
C ARG A 602 -27.38 5.93 -24.20
N ALA A 603 -28.20 5.01 -23.73
CA ALA A 603 -27.92 3.57 -23.72
C ALA A 603 -28.25 2.92 -25.08
N PHE A 604 -27.65 1.77 -25.36
CA PHE A 604 -27.78 1.01 -26.61
C PHE A 604 -27.68 -0.50 -26.37
N ASP A 605 -28.65 -1.30 -26.85
CA ASP A 605 -28.73 -2.77 -26.65
C ASP A 605 -28.09 -3.62 -27.77
N GLY A 606 -27.57 -2.99 -28.82
CA GLY A 606 -27.13 -3.67 -30.05
C GLY A 606 -28.04 -3.42 -31.26
N GLU A 607 -29.30 -3.01 -31.04
CA GLU A 607 -30.29 -2.69 -32.06
C GLU A 607 -30.96 -1.32 -31.84
N PHE A 608 -31.39 -1.00 -30.60
CA PHE A 608 -32.09 0.24 -30.27
C PHE A 608 -31.30 1.14 -29.31
N TYR A 609 -31.66 2.42 -29.29
CA TYR A 609 -31.10 3.43 -28.40
C TYR A 609 -32.17 3.96 -27.46
N SER A 610 -31.79 4.24 -26.21
CA SER A 610 -32.64 4.96 -25.27
C SER A 610 -32.90 6.40 -25.71
N ASN A 611 -33.84 7.06 -25.04
CA ASN A 611 -33.90 8.51 -25.00
C ASN A 611 -32.60 9.06 -24.36
N PRO A 612 -32.14 10.28 -24.76
CA PRO A 612 -31.04 10.96 -24.08
C PRO A 612 -31.36 11.23 -22.60
N VAL A 613 -30.39 10.93 -21.73
CA VAL A 613 -30.44 11.19 -20.28
C VAL A 613 -29.27 12.09 -19.87
N THR A 614 -29.39 12.71 -18.69
CA THR A 614 -28.49 13.73 -18.18
C THR A 614 -27.69 13.19 -17.00
N VAL A 615 -26.36 13.38 -17.07
CA VAL A 615 -25.47 13.13 -15.95
C VAL A 615 -25.17 14.46 -15.27
N HIS A 616 -25.53 14.55 -13.99
CA HIS A 616 -25.30 15.72 -13.15
C HIS A 616 -24.03 15.54 -12.31
N ILE A 617 -23.10 16.47 -12.43
CA ILE A 617 -21.86 16.49 -11.63
C ILE A 617 -21.91 17.69 -10.70
N ASN A 618 -22.04 17.44 -9.39
CA ASN A 618 -21.94 18.48 -8.39
C ASN A 618 -20.48 18.66 -7.98
N VAL A 619 -19.99 19.91 -8.03
CA VAL A 619 -18.62 20.27 -7.67
C VAL A 619 -18.64 20.86 -6.27
N ASP A 620 -18.15 20.10 -5.30
CA ASP A 620 -17.98 20.58 -3.93
C ASP A 620 -16.75 21.51 -3.89
N GLN A 621 -17.01 22.81 -3.83
CA GLN A 621 -16.00 23.87 -3.73
C GLN A 621 -15.27 23.87 -2.38
N GLY A 622 -15.69 23.02 -1.44
CA GLY A 622 -15.25 23.07 -0.06
C GLY A 622 -15.58 24.43 0.58
N SER A 623 -14.91 24.70 1.69
CA SER A 623 -14.81 26.04 2.24
C SER A 623 -13.33 26.39 2.27
N ASN A 624 -12.74 26.68 1.11
CA ASN A 624 -11.33 27.07 1.05
C ASN A 624 -11.04 28.20 2.06
N VAL A 625 -10.01 28.02 2.88
CA VAL A 625 -9.61 28.96 3.93
C VAL A 625 -8.39 29.72 3.44
N SER A 626 -8.22 30.98 3.88
CA SER A 626 -6.98 31.70 3.58
C SER A 626 -5.76 30.92 4.11
N PRO A 627 -4.63 30.94 3.39
CA PRO A 627 -3.39 30.35 3.88
C PRO A 627 -2.93 31.04 5.17
N PHE A 628 -2.04 30.41 5.92
CA PHE A 628 -1.43 30.98 7.12
C PHE A 628 0.00 31.42 6.80
N ALA A 629 0.26 32.72 6.92
CA ALA A 629 1.59 33.29 6.71
C ALA A 629 2.38 33.36 8.03
N GLY A 630 3.62 32.86 8.04
CA GLY A 630 4.48 32.82 9.22
C GLY A 630 5.48 33.98 9.28
N ASP A 631 5.54 34.69 10.41
CA ASP A 631 6.60 35.70 10.64
C ASP A 631 8.01 35.09 10.50
N ASP A 632 8.88 35.79 9.77
CA ASP A 632 10.23 35.37 9.39
C ASP A 632 11.34 36.11 10.14
N GLU A 633 12.47 35.43 10.36
CA GLU A 633 13.73 36.06 10.78
C GLU A 633 14.92 35.63 9.92
N PHE A 634 15.67 36.61 9.41
CA PHE A 634 16.90 36.38 8.64
C PHE A 634 18.05 37.25 9.16
N THR A 635 19.29 36.75 9.04
CA THR A 635 20.50 37.54 9.31
C THR A 635 21.28 37.76 8.01
N VAL A 636 21.67 39.01 7.74
CA VAL A 636 22.53 39.35 6.59
C VAL A 636 23.69 40.24 6.99
N VAL A 637 24.68 40.34 6.10
CA VAL A 637 25.83 41.22 6.26
C VAL A 637 25.52 42.59 5.68
N SER A 638 25.90 43.65 6.38
CA SER A 638 25.88 45.02 5.85
C SER A 638 26.57 45.13 4.48
N ASN A 639 26.05 45.97 3.59
CA ASN A 639 26.60 46.20 2.24
C ASN A 639 26.62 44.94 1.33
N SER A 640 25.90 43.87 1.70
CA SER A 640 25.57 42.78 0.77
C SER A 640 24.66 43.29 -0.35
N THR A 641 24.78 42.71 -1.55
CA THR A 641 24.13 43.25 -2.77
C THR A 641 22.86 42.53 -3.18
N SER A 642 22.69 41.25 -2.83
CA SER A 642 21.45 40.49 -3.04
C SER A 642 21.46 39.25 -2.13
N ASN A 643 20.55 39.21 -1.16
CA ASN A 643 20.36 38.07 -0.26
C ASN A 643 19.05 37.38 -0.64
N SER A 644 19.07 36.06 -0.85
CA SER A 644 17.85 35.30 -1.13
C SER A 644 17.20 34.87 0.18
N LEU A 645 15.95 35.27 0.38
CA LEU A 645 15.13 34.95 1.54
C LEU A 645 14.03 33.98 1.09
N PHE A 646 13.95 32.83 1.77
CA PHE A 646 12.94 31.81 1.51
C PHE A 646 11.85 31.94 2.58
N VAL A 647 10.92 32.86 2.34
CA VAL A 647 9.88 33.22 3.31
C VAL A 647 8.79 32.16 3.42
N THR A 648 8.44 31.48 2.31
CA THR A 648 7.42 30.41 2.29
C THR A 648 7.90 29.08 2.90
N ALA A 649 8.82 29.13 3.87
CA ALA A 649 9.39 27.96 4.54
C ALA A 649 8.59 27.52 5.77
N ASN A 650 7.89 28.48 6.39
CA ASN A 650 7.03 28.35 7.57
C ASN A 650 5.54 28.58 7.24
N ASP A 651 5.24 29.13 6.06
CA ASP A 651 3.88 29.27 5.51
C ASP A 651 3.22 27.91 5.23
N TRP A 652 1.90 27.85 5.42
CA TRP A 652 1.11 26.64 5.20
C TRP A 652 -0.35 26.98 4.86
N ASP A 653 -0.91 26.24 3.90
CA ASP A 653 -2.31 26.29 3.52
C ASP A 653 -3.10 25.16 4.20
N PRO A 654 -4.23 25.40 4.90
CA PRO A 654 -4.92 24.35 5.67
C PRO A 654 -5.40 23.15 4.84
N GLU A 655 -5.76 23.40 3.59
CA GLU A 655 -6.19 22.43 2.58
C GLU A 655 -4.99 21.81 1.83
N GLY A 656 -3.85 22.50 1.81
CA GLY A 656 -2.59 22.09 1.20
C GLY A 656 -2.37 22.65 -0.22
N TYR A 657 -3.09 23.72 -0.59
CA TYR A 657 -2.93 24.38 -1.88
C TYR A 657 -1.51 24.93 -2.08
N PRO A 658 -0.98 24.94 -3.33
CA PRO A 658 0.31 25.53 -3.63
C PRO A 658 0.33 27.03 -3.33
N LEU A 659 1.30 27.44 -2.52
CA LEU A 659 1.50 28.84 -2.13
C LEU A 659 2.42 29.59 -3.09
N SER A 660 2.14 30.88 -3.30
CA SER A 660 3.01 31.80 -4.04
C SER A 660 3.06 33.17 -3.39
N ILE A 661 4.17 33.89 -3.57
CA ILE A 661 4.31 35.26 -3.06
C ILE A 661 3.67 36.21 -4.08
N GLU A 662 2.55 36.83 -3.70
CA GLU A 662 1.83 37.75 -4.59
C GLU A 662 2.52 39.13 -4.64
N SER A 663 2.84 39.69 -3.47
CA SER A 663 3.34 41.06 -3.37
C SER A 663 4.22 41.32 -2.14
N ILE A 664 5.07 42.35 -2.25
CA ILE A 664 5.74 42.99 -1.11
C ILE A 664 4.81 44.10 -0.64
N VAL A 665 4.22 43.93 0.54
CA VAL A 665 3.16 44.80 1.10
C VAL A 665 3.77 46.10 1.59
N SER A 666 4.88 46.02 2.31
CA SER A 666 5.68 47.16 2.75
C SER A 666 7.15 46.95 2.41
N GLN A 667 7.86 48.03 2.07
CA GLN A 667 9.31 47.96 1.81
C GLN A 667 10.10 48.09 3.12
N PRO A 668 11.36 47.61 3.17
CA PRO A 668 12.19 47.61 4.37
C PRO A 668 12.29 48.98 5.09
N ASP A 669 11.94 48.97 6.38
CA ASP A 669 11.61 50.16 7.18
C ASP A 669 12.83 51.01 7.65
N LYS A 670 14.03 50.72 7.14
CA LYS A 670 15.29 51.47 7.34
C LYS A 670 15.96 51.85 6.01
N GLY A 671 15.30 51.62 4.87
CA GLY A 671 15.75 52.02 3.54
C GLY A 671 16.52 50.94 2.74
N GLY A 672 16.49 49.68 3.18
CA GLY A 672 16.78 48.54 2.31
C GLY A 672 15.73 48.37 1.20
N SER A 673 15.92 47.37 0.34
CA SER A 673 14.96 47.04 -0.73
C SER A 673 14.66 45.54 -0.76
N ALA A 674 13.38 45.18 -0.86
CA ALA A 674 12.91 43.82 -1.07
C ALA A 674 12.19 43.70 -2.42
N ARG A 675 12.44 42.62 -3.17
CA ARG A 675 11.78 42.33 -4.46
C ARG A 675 11.51 40.83 -4.61
N ILE A 676 10.34 40.47 -5.13
CA ILE A 676 10.03 39.09 -5.52
C ILE A 676 10.86 38.72 -6.74
N ASN A 677 11.36 37.49 -6.79
CA ASN A 677 12.08 36.92 -7.92
C ASN A 677 11.27 35.79 -8.57
N ALA A 678 11.54 35.50 -9.84
CA ALA A 678 10.77 34.53 -10.65
C ALA A 678 10.91 33.06 -10.20
N ASP A 679 11.79 32.78 -9.24
CA ASP A 679 12.00 31.47 -8.61
C ASP A 679 11.21 31.30 -7.29
N GLY A 680 10.39 32.28 -6.91
CA GLY A 680 9.57 32.23 -5.68
C GLY A 680 10.26 32.74 -4.42
N TYR A 681 11.47 33.31 -4.52
CA TYR A 681 12.21 33.88 -3.38
C TYR A 681 12.10 35.40 -3.33
N ILE A 682 12.34 35.99 -2.15
CA ILE A 682 12.50 37.44 -2.00
C ILE A 682 13.98 37.79 -2.00
N PHE A 683 14.40 38.67 -2.90
CA PHE A 683 15.73 39.27 -2.88
C PHE A 683 15.75 40.56 -2.04
N TYR A 684 16.42 40.49 -0.90
CA TYR A 684 16.66 41.61 0.01
C TYR A 684 18.08 42.20 -0.16
N THR A 685 18.17 43.53 -0.15
CA THR A 685 19.42 44.28 -0.19
C THR A 685 19.40 45.35 0.91
N PRO A 686 20.26 45.30 1.94
CA PRO A 686 20.30 46.31 3.00
C PRO A 686 20.80 47.65 2.50
N LEU A 687 20.37 48.74 3.15
CA LEU A 687 20.92 50.07 2.90
C LEU A 687 22.44 50.08 3.14
N THR A 688 23.20 50.73 2.25
CA THR A 688 24.66 50.85 2.37
C THR A 688 25.04 51.55 3.68
N GLY A 689 25.85 50.89 4.51
CA GLY A 689 26.24 51.37 5.85
C GLY A 689 25.18 51.21 6.95
N PHE A 690 24.06 50.55 6.70
CA PHE A 690 23.07 50.24 7.74
C PHE A 690 23.49 49.03 8.61
N TYR A 691 23.11 49.11 9.89
CA TYR A 691 23.29 48.09 10.92
C TYR A 691 22.11 48.14 11.89
N GLY A 692 21.65 46.96 12.33
CA GLY A 692 20.49 46.84 13.22
C GLY A 692 19.41 45.93 12.63
N VAL A 693 18.20 46.04 13.17
CA VAL A 693 17.03 45.28 12.67
C VAL A 693 16.21 46.19 11.75
N GLU A 694 15.80 45.63 10.62
CA GLU A 694 14.89 46.23 9.65
C GLU A 694 13.73 45.26 9.39
N LYS A 695 12.52 45.77 9.15
CA LYS A 695 11.32 44.96 8.91
C LYS A 695 10.63 45.32 7.60
N PHE A 696 9.99 44.33 6.98
CA PHE A 696 9.11 44.49 5.81
C PHE A 696 8.04 43.40 5.80
N GLU A 697 6.91 43.61 5.12
CA GLU A 697 5.81 42.64 5.03
C GLU A 697 5.66 42.10 3.60
N TYR A 698 5.25 40.84 3.48
CA TYR A 698 4.87 40.22 2.21
C TYR A 698 3.48 39.59 2.31
N ARG A 699 2.89 39.30 1.16
CA ARG A 699 1.60 38.62 1.01
C ARG A 699 1.78 37.30 0.30
N VAL A 700 1.33 36.22 0.92
CA VAL A 700 1.25 34.89 0.32
C VAL A 700 -0.18 34.64 -0.17
N VAL A 701 -0.33 33.97 -1.31
CA VAL A 701 -1.62 33.65 -1.92
C VAL A 701 -1.67 32.17 -2.30
N ASP A 702 -2.83 31.55 -2.10
CA ASP A 702 -3.15 30.19 -2.56
C ASP A 702 -3.50 30.16 -4.06
N ALA A 703 -3.85 28.98 -4.58
CA ALA A 703 -4.26 28.81 -5.98
C ALA A 703 -5.67 29.36 -6.30
N ALA A 704 -6.49 29.66 -5.29
CA ALA A 704 -7.86 30.16 -5.43
C ALA A 704 -7.97 31.70 -5.27
N GLY A 705 -6.88 32.37 -4.87
CA GLY A 705 -6.81 33.82 -4.65
C GLY A 705 -7.07 34.28 -3.20
N LEU A 706 -7.13 33.37 -2.22
CA LEU A 706 -7.13 33.78 -0.80
C LEU A 706 -5.69 33.99 -0.33
N SER A 707 -5.50 34.94 0.59
CA SER A 707 -4.17 35.41 0.99
C SER A 707 -4.09 35.83 2.44
N ASP A 708 -2.86 35.81 2.96
CA ASP A 708 -2.47 36.28 4.29
C ASP A 708 -1.12 37.04 4.22
N GLU A 709 -0.77 37.76 5.28
CA GLU A 709 0.42 38.63 5.34
C GLU A 709 1.31 38.31 6.54
N ALA A 710 2.63 38.27 6.32
CA ALA A 710 3.62 38.03 7.38
C ALA A 710 4.75 39.07 7.39
N THR A 711 5.37 39.26 8.56
CA THR A 711 6.47 40.20 8.79
C THR A 711 7.82 39.49 8.69
N VAL A 712 8.70 39.99 7.82
CA VAL A 712 10.10 39.60 7.75
C VAL A 712 10.96 40.54 8.59
N SER A 713 11.71 39.98 9.55
CA SER A 713 12.67 40.72 10.38
C SER A 713 14.11 40.40 9.97
N VAL A 714 14.83 41.39 9.45
CA VAL A 714 16.21 41.22 8.97
C VAL A 714 17.22 41.86 9.90
N TYR A 715 18.12 41.04 10.44
CA TYR A 715 19.22 41.43 11.32
C TYR A 715 20.48 41.73 10.49
N VAL A 716 20.82 43.01 10.32
CA VAL A 716 21.95 43.48 9.51
C VAL A 716 23.17 43.75 10.39
N SER A 717 24.24 42.96 10.21
CA SER A 717 25.44 42.99 11.08
C SER A 717 26.71 43.52 10.39
N ASN A 718 27.63 44.08 11.18
CA ASN A 718 28.88 44.72 10.70
C ASN A 718 30.09 43.77 10.64
N SER A 719 30.10 42.73 11.46
CA SER A 719 31.26 41.83 11.61
C SER A 719 30.88 40.59 12.41
N GLY A 720 31.05 39.38 11.86
CA GLY A 720 30.72 38.17 12.62
C GLY A 720 30.71 36.87 11.81
N TYR A 721 31.85 36.49 11.22
CA TYR A 721 32.04 35.13 10.68
C TYR A 721 33.11 34.32 11.42
N ASN A 722 33.62 34.82 12.55
CA ASN A 722 34.42 34.00 13.44
C ASN A 722 33.48 33.20 14.33
N PRO A 723 33.79 31.92 14.62
CA PRO A 723 33.12 31.21 15.70
C PRO A 723 33.47 31.85 17.05
N VAL A 724 32.67 31.54 18.06
CA VAL A 724 32.88 31.89 19.47
C VAL A 724 33.13 30.59 20.20
N ALA A 725 34.35 30.42 20.70
CA ALA A 725 34.71 29.29 21.56
C ALA A 725 34.41 29.66 23.02
N VAL A 726 33.84 28.72 23.78
CA VAL A 726 33.48 28.92 25.19
C VAL A 726 34.37 28.06 26.10
N ASP A 727 34.76 28.60 27.25
CA ASP A 727 35.65 27.91 28.18
C ASP A 727 34.91 26.77 28.91
N ASP A 728 35.56 25.60 29.00
CA ASP A 728 35.00 24.38 29.56
C ASP A 728 35.54 24.05 30.95
N THR A 729 34.72 23.38 31.76
CA THR A 729 35.17 22.73 33.01
C THR A 729 34.62 21.30 33.08
N ILE A 730 35.51 20.32 33.17
CA ILE A 730 35.18 18.88 33.08
C ILE A 730 35.80 18.12 34.26
N SER A 731 35.17 17.02 34.68
CA SER A 731 35.71 16.10 35.69
C SER A 731 36.18 14.79 35.06
N ALA A 732 37.37 14.32 35.46
CA ALA A 732 38.00 13.09 34.96
C ALA A 732 38.47 12.18 36.11
N ILE A 733 38.74 10.91 35.82
CA ILE A 733 39.28 9.92 36.77
C ILE A 733 40.73 9.60 36.41
N SER A 734 41.60 9.47 37.41
CA SER A 734 43.05 9.31 37.23
C SER A 734 43.41 8.15 36.29
N GLY A 735 44.13 8.46 35.21
CA GLY A 735 44.63 7.48 34.26
C GLY A 735 43.57 6.71 33.46
N LYS A 736 42.31 7.16 33.44
CA LYS A 736 41.26 6.66 32.52
C LYS A 736 41.22 7.50 31.23
N TRP A 737 40.75 6.90 30.13
CA TRP A 737 40.44 7.64 28.91
C TRP A 737 39.02 8.22 29.00
N GLN A 738 38.82 9.42 28.45
CA GLN A 738 37.53 10.12 28.43
C GLN A 738 37.39 10.90 27.12
N TYR A 739 36.16 10.98 26.61
CA TYR A 739 35.80 11.86 25.50
C TYR A 739 35.27 13.19 26.04
N LEU A 740 35.75 14.30 25.49
CA LEU A 740 35.36 15.66 25.88
C LEU A 740 34.59 16.32 24.75
N ARG A 741 33.39 16.84 25.05
CA ARG A 741 32.49 17.53 24.12
C ARG A 741 32.62 19.05 24.21
N VAL A 742 33.82 19.55 23.95
CA VAL A 742 34.19 20.98 24.03
C VAL A 742 33.56 21.87 22.93
N LEU A 743 32.59 21.35 22.18
CA LEU A 743 31.86 22.08 21.15
C LEU A 743 30.36 22.23 21.47
N ASP A 744 29.88 21.62 22.57
CA ASP A 744 28.45 21.61 22.90
C ASP A 744 27.95 22.99 23.39
N ASN A 745 28.87 23.88 23.76
CA ASN A 745 28.68 25.27 24.21
C ASN A 745 29.27 26.32 23.24
N ASP A 746 29.93 25.89 22.16
CA ASP A 746 30.49 26.76 21.12
C ASP A 746 29.40 27.26 20.17
N PHE A 747 29.60 28.45 19.60
CA PHE A 747 28.65 29.07 18.67
C PHE A 747 29.33 29.56 17.39
N ASP A 748 28.73 29.28 16.23
CA ASP A 748 29.10 29.82 14.94
C ASP A 748 27.93 30.61 14.32
N PRO A 749 28.12 31.90 13.98
CA PRO A 749 27.09 32.70 13.32
C PRO A 749 26.63 32.22 11.93
N VAL A 750 27.17 31.10 11.41
CA VAL A 750 26.76 30.49 10.14
C VAL A 750 26.19 29.10 10.36
N ASN A 751 26.92 28.19 11.00
CA ASN A 751 26.46 26.81 11.25
C ASN A 751 27.32 26.05 12.29
N ASP A 752 26.80 25.89 13.51
CA ASP A 752 27.43 25.12 14.61
C ASP A 752 27.80 23.68 14.21
N SER A 753 26.96 23.01 13.41
CA SER A 753 27.22 21.64 12.96
C SER A 753 28.49 21.54 12.10
N LYS A 754 28.93 22.64 11.47
CA LYS A 754 30.18 22.72 10.70
C LYS A 754 31.41 23.13 11.51
N LEU A 755 31.28 23.47 12.80
CA LEU A 755 32.43 23.67 13.70
C LEU A 755 33.32 22.43 13.76
N ARG A 756 34.64 22.63 13.79
CA ARG A 756 35.67 21.58 13.88
C ARG A 756 36.85 22.02 14.75
N ILE A 757 37.28 21.17 15.67
CA ILE A 757 38.52 21.34 16.42
C ILE A 757 39.69 21.07 15.47
N THR A 758 40.62 22.01 15.36
CA THR A 758 41.75 21.94 14.42
C THR A 758 43.12 21.98 15.09
N LYS A 759 43.19 22.39 16.36
CA LYS A 759 44.42 22.44 17.14
C LYS A 759 44.10 22.28 18.62
N ILE A 760 45.05 21.70 19.36
CA ILE A 760 45.07 21.60 20.82
C ILE A 760 46.46 22.02 21.33
N SER A 761 46.54 22.54 22.55
CA SER A 761 47.81 22.66 23.28
C SER A 761 48.13 21.36 24.03
N VAL A 762 49.37 21.25 24.52
CA VAL A 762 49.72 20.19 25.47
C VAL A 762 49.09 20.53 26.83
N PRO A 763 48.47 19.56 27.54
CA PRO A 763 48.01 19.74 28.91
C PRO A 763 49.15 20.05 29.90
N ASP A 764 48.90 20.95 30.85
CA ASP A 764 49.94 21.52 31.72
C ASP A 764 50.51 20.57 32.80
N GLN A 765 49.86 19.43 33.09
CA GLN A 765 50.33 18.37 34.01
C GLN A 765 50.69 17.05 33.29
N ALA A 766 51.04 17.13 32.00
CA ALA A 766 51.48 16.03 31.16
C ALA A 766 50.42 14.91 30.91
N GLY A 767 49.13 15.26 30.98
CA GLY A 767 48.06 14.48 30.36
C GLY A 767 48.27 14.27 28.85
N ARG A 768 47.63 13.23 28.31
CA ARG A 768 47.61 12.93 26.86
C ARG A 768 46.29 13.38 26.27
N LEU A 769 46.35 14.07 25.15
CA LEU A 769 45.19 14.68 24.48
C LEU A 769 45.30 14.46 22.96
N PHE A 770 44.19 14.08 22.32
CA PHE A 770 44.08 13.89 20.87
C PHE A 770 42.79 14.51 20.36
N ILE A 771 42.76 14.87 19.08
CA ILE A 771 41.54 15.24 18.36
C ILE A 771 41.04 13.97 17.62
N ASP A 772 39.74 13.72 17.59
CA ASP A 772 39.19 12.60 16.82
C ASP A 772 39.28 12.80 15.29
N ILE A 773 39.08 11.74 14.52
CA ILE A 773 39.24 11.72 13.04
C ILE A 773 38.29 12.71 12.33
N GLY A 774 37.12 12.97 12.90
CA GLY A 774 36.13 13.93 12.41
C GLY A 774 36.26 15.35 12.98
N GLY A 775 37.15 15.59 13.95
CA GLY A 775 37.40 16.90 14.55
C GLY A 775 36.24 17.46 15.37
N LYS A 776 35.46 16.61 16.05
CA LYS A 776 34.30 17.00 16.87
C LYS A 776 34.49 16.78 18.37
N LEU A 777 35.40 15.87 18.76
CA LEU A 777 35.67 15.49 20.14
C LEU A 777 37.16 15.56 20.45
N LEU A 778 37.48 15.74 21.74
CA LEU A 778 38.81 15.49 22.27
C LEU A 778 38.85 14.17 23.03
N ILE A 779 39.95 13.44 22.88
CA ILE A 779 40.21 12.19 23.60
C ILE A 779 41.32 12.46 24.61
N TYR A 780 40.97 12.46 25.89
CA TYR A 780 41.84 12.84 27.00
C TYR A 780 42.15 11.67 27.92
N ARG A 781 43.34 11.70 28.53
CA ARG A 781 43.74 10.86 29.66
C ARG A 781 44.81 11.54 30.50
N SER A 782 44.52 11.73 31.79
CA SER A 782 45.48 12.28 32.75
C SER A 782 46.72 11.40 32.90
N ALA A 783 47.82 12.00 33.37
CA ALA A 783 49.01 11.26 33.78
C ALA A 783 48.63 10.23 34.88
N ARG A 784 49.26 9.05 34.85
CA ARG A 784 48.87 7.93 35.72
C ARG A 784 49.14 8.27 37.19
N GLY A 785 48.09 8.34 38.01
CA GLY A 785 48.18 8.70 39.42
C GLY A 785 48.18 10.22 39.68
N PHE A 786 47.98 11.05 38.66
CA PHE A 786 47.71 12.48 38.84
C PHE A 786 46.29 12.68 39.41
N VAL A 787 46.19 13.57 40.40
CA VAL A 787 44.94 14.04 41.03
C VAL A 787 45.13 15.54 41.28
N GLY A 788 44.16 16.35 40.87
CA GLY A 788 44.26 17.80 40.84
C GLY A 788 43.69 18.42 39.56
N THR A 789 43.93 19.71 39.34
CA THR A 789 43.45 20.43 38.16
C THR A 789 44.54 20.50 37.09
N GLU A 790 44.17 20.26 35.83
CA GLU A 790 45.02 20.37 34.64
C GLU A 790 44.31 21.25 33.59
N THR A 791 45.05 22.07 32.84
CA THR A 791 44.48 22.97 31.81
C THR A 791 45.12 22.81 30.43
N PHE A 792 44.34 23.13 29.38
CA PHE A 792 44.82 23.26 28.00
C PHE A 792 43.91 24.18 27.18
N GLN A 793 44.32 24.50 25.94
CA GLN A 793 43.52 25.25 24.97
C GLN A 793 43.18 24.41 23.74
N TYR A 794 42.02 24.67 23.14
CA TYR A 794 41.66 24.15 21.82
C TYR A 794 41.38 25.30 20.84
N THR A 795 41.50 25.04 19.54
CA THR A 795 41.16 26.00 18.48
C THR A 795 40.08 25.41 17.58
N VAL A 796 38.91 26.04 17.57
CA VAL A 796 37.80 25.69 16.71
C VAL A 796 37.85 26.45 15.38
N ARG A 797 37.42 25.81 14.30
CA ARG A 797 37.32 26.35 12.95
C ARG A 797 35.93 26.13 12.38
N ASN A 798 35.36 27.13 11.71
CA ASN A 798 34.06 27.01 11.06
C ASN A 798 34.13 26.66 9.57
N SER A 799 32.97 26.56 8.91
CA SER A 799 32.82 26.29 7.47
C SER A 799 33.55 27.32 6.58
N LEU A 800 33.58 28.59 7.00
CA LEU A 800 34.27 29.68 6.31
C LEU A 800 35.78 29.74 6.66
N GLY A 801 36.26 28.78 7.42
CA GLY A 801 37.67 28.60 7.77
C GLY A 801 38.22 29.58 8.79
N LYS A 802 37.37 30.39 9.44
CA LYS A 802 37.72 31.32 10.54
C LYS A 802 37.94 30.55 11.84
N LEU A 803 38.67 31.16 12.79
CA LEU A 803 39.17 30.49 13.99
C LEU A 803 38.75 31.21 15.28
N SER A 804 38.59 30.43 16.35
CA SER A 804 38.44 30.89 17.74
C SER A 804 39.15 29.94 18.71
N VAL A 805 39.39 30.35 19.94
CA VAL A 805 40.18 29.61 20.94
C VAL A 805 39.45 29.60 22.28
N GLY A 806 39.24 28.41 22.85
CA GLY A 806 38.69 28.19 24.18
C GLY A 806 39.70 27.50 25.10
N ASN A 807 39.55 27.70 26.41
CA ASN A 807 40.31 27.04 27.47
C ASN A 807 39.49 25.89 28.09
N VAL A 808 40.15 24.79 28.44
CA VAL A 808 39.53 23.67 29.16
C VAL A 808 40.23 23.48 30.49
N THR A 809 39.43 23.41 31.56
CA THR A 809 39.88 23.08 32.91
C THR A 809 39.39 21.68 33.28
N ILE A 810 40.30 20.74 33.55
CA ILE A 810 39.96 19.38 33.97
C ILE A 810 40.28 19.18 35.45
N ASN A 811 39.28 18.80 36.23
CA ASN A 811 39.43 18.38 37.61
C ASN A 811 39.55 16.84 37.67
N VAL A 812 40.75 16.35 37.94
CA VAL A 812 41.07 14.91 37.98
C VAL A 812 40.92 14.38 39.40
N ALA A 813 39.95 13.48 39.59
CA ALA A 813 39.71 12.72 40.81
C ALA A 813 40.55 11.41 40.84
N PRO A 814 40.73 10.78 42.03
CA PRO A 814 41.48 9.53 42.19
C PRO A 814 41.01 8.36 41.30
#